data_AF-A0A662YQH1-F1
#
_entry.id   AF-A0A662YQH1-F1
#
_cell.length_a   1.000
_cell.length_b   1.000
_cell.length_c   1.000
_cell.angle_alpha   90.00
_cell.angle_beta   90.00
_cell.angle_gamma   90.00
#
_symmetry.space_group_name_H-M   'P 1'
#
loop_
_entity.id
_entity.type
_entity.pdbx_description
1 polymer ?
#
loop_
_entity_poly.entity_id
_entity_poly.type
_entity_poly.pdbx_seq_one_letter_code
_entity_poly.pdbx_strand_id
1 'polypeptide(L)'
;MGHILVIDEADKAPTNVTCILKTLVESGEMILADGRRIVADPAFARGRPNAIVIHPDFRMLVLANRPGFPFLGNDFFGALGDIFSCHAVDNPKPQSELAMLKQYGPDVPEPVLQKLVAAFGELRAMADQGTITYPYSTREVVNIVRHLQTFPDEGLANVVRNVFDFDSYNKEMREILTSALHKHGIPIGAKPTSVHLAKELPLPECRLTGYWTTNQSGNPRRKLLCPTETRQTDVKGPMFLRVQRYPLERHEARALSFTEEQAHWQIPMNEVNIVCDVTTATDTIYVATCNPVSLYAMHVSGDTVQCMDLYDVFPRTISGVWQPFVTVAALGSPLQGQVVLHEEQSNAVLHLDVMSGAVRRIILSPEGQETPKNPSSWWSNKQDQGAFKMCREFSQKNWLVFYKENQNHLDVLDVLEGRAHTISLPINLKSVFLVAEDRWLLVESKTNQKFLLTKPMHMGAEDTGICQLHTITEDPISTGFGTTSGVELTVPCEVSRDQLPAENLGAALGQKIVSPNRVIADENNYATIVIGFPDLMSPNEVYSWKRTSPLAGSSSAKTIFTEGRQSGAVKQTNCVSLLRANQLIRAVPAGDVPLKELYPKDVLLASMGGGGVVTVDMGGYVRLWETGLDTLQRSLLEWQSMIGQEDGRPVQVTIHCFQVIVDKTTKQVEYSTGSKENTCAAVSVSFEITVERDSGLDVSSPKHGKIDHDNTPHVGGNMWAGGTGGRDTAGLGGKGGPYRLDAGHKVHQVSQAEKDAVPEEVKRAAREMAEKAFKDRLKEIHMSEYDASMYEKFSGAVKRQVQSLRVILDSLQAKGKERQWLKNQALGELDDAKIIDGLTGEKAIYKRRGELEPELGTPQQKPKRLRLLADVSGSMYRFNGLDSRLERSMEAVCMVMEALESYEHKFKILKEFRAQCSTCGTKSYPDYDIVGHSGDGFDIELVRCDKIPKNNKERLKVLKTMHAHSQFCMSGDYTLESTEHAVKEIAREEADEYFVIVLSDANLERYGISPDRFAQALTCNPQVNAFAVFIGSLGDQAVRLQRTLPAGRSFVAMDTKQIPQILQQIFTSTMLSSA
;
A
#
# COMPACT_ATOMS: atom_id res chain seq x y z
N MET A 1 -51.18 22.19 14.16
CA MET A 1 -49.73 22.11 14.43
C MET A 1 -49.06 22.99 13.39
N GLY A 2 -48.11 23.86 13.76
CA GLY A 2 -47.40 24.68 12.79
C GLY A 2 -46.59 23.80 11.83
N HIS A 3 -46.81 23.97 10.53
CA HIS A 3 -46.05 23.24 9.52
C HIS A 3 -44.75 24.00 9.25
N ILE A 4 -43.61 23.35 9.55
CA ILE A 4 -42.28 23.86 9.18
C ILE A 4 -41.97 23.36 7.77
N LEU A 5 -41.69 24.27 6.85
CA LEU A 5 -41.15 23.93 5.53
C LEU A 5 -39.63 23.88 5.61
N VAL A 6 -39.05 22.72 5.30
CA VAL A 6 -37.60 22.58 5.11
C VAL A 6 -37.33 22.48 3.60
N ILE A 7 -36.47 23.36 3.08
CA ILE A 7 -35.91 23.25 1.73
C ILE A 7 -34.41 22.97 1.86
N ASP A 8 -33.95 21.89 1.22
CA ASP A 8 -32.54 21.51 1.16
C ASP A 8 -31.91 21.94 -0.17
N GLU A 9 -30.59 22.12 -0.18
CA GLU A 9 -29.78 22.46 -1.37
C GLU A 9 -30.32 23.63 -2.24
N ALA A 10 -30.88 24.67 -1.60
CA ALA A 10 -31.61 25.73 -2.29
C ALA A 10 -30.75 26.53 -3.29
N ASP A 11 -29.44 26.65 -3.08
CA ASP A 11 -28.50 27.29 -4.01
C ASP A 11 -28.30 26.50 -5.32
N LYS A 12 -28.68 25.22 -5.39
CA LYS A 12 -28.63 24.45 -6.66
C LYS A 12 -29.73 24.89 -7.63
N ALA A 13 -30.83 25.44 -7.14
CA ALA A 13 -31.88 26.00 -7.97
C ALA A 13 -31.49 27.41 -8.48
N PRO A 14 -31.76 27.74 -9.77
CA PRO A 14 -31.47 29.06 -10.31
C PRO A 14 -32.12 30.20 -9.51
N THR A 15 -31.42 31.33 -9.37
CA THR A 15 -31.85 32.45 -8.50
C THR A 15 -33.23 33.00 -8.87
N ASN A 16 -33.62 32.95 -10.14
CA ASN A 16 -34.96 33.36 -10.58
C ASN A 16 -36.09 32.42 -10.11
N VAL A 17 -35.78 31.15 -9.80
CA VAL A 17 -36.73 30.19 -9.21
C VAL A 17 -36.80 30.39 -7.70
N THR A 18 -35.65 30.53 -7.02
CA THR A 18 -35.63 30.74 -5.56
C THR A 18 -36.20 32.11 -5.15
N CYS A 19 -36.09 33.14 -5.99
CA CYS A 19 -36.74 34.44 -5.75
C CYS A 19 -38.27 34.38 -5.68
N ILE A 20 -38.92 33.30 -6.14
CA ILE A 20 -40.37 33.09 -5.91
C ILE A 20 -40.67 33.00 -4.40
N LEU A 21 -39.73 32.43 -3.63
CA LEU A 21 -39.80 32.34 -2.16
C LEU A 21 -39.75 33.74 -1.50
N LYS A 22 -39.16 34.75 -2.16
CA LYS A 22 -39.11 36.12 -1.62
C LYS A 22 -40.52 36.68 -1.42
N THR A 23 -41.42 36.50 -2.39
CA THR A 23 -42.81 36.98 -2.27
C THR A 23 -43.55 36.32 -1.09
N LEU A 24 -43.40 35.00 -0.91
CA LEU A 24 -44.00 34.27 0.19
C LEU A 24 -43.49 34.71 1.57
N VAL A 25 -42.19 35.00 1.70
CA VAL A 25 -41.54 35.33 2.99
C VAL A 25 -41.58 36.83 3.32
N GLU A 26 -41.37 37.70 2.33
CA GLU A 26 -41.30 39.16 2.51
C GLU A 26 -42.70 39.81 2.47
N SER A 27 -43.48 39.54 1.42
CA SER A 27 -44.82 40.12 1.25
C SER A 27 -45.95 39.30 1.86
N GLY A 28 -45.65 38.08 2.32
CA GLY A 28 -46.66 37.16 2.86
C GLY A 28 -47.67 36.65 1.82
N GLU A 29 -47.44 36.90 0.52
CA GLU A 29 -48.33 36.47 -0.56
C GLU A 29 -47.56 35.74 -1.65
N MET A 30 -48.12 34.64 -2.17
CA MET A 30 -47.55 33.93 -3.34
C MET A 30 -48.68 33.44 -4.24
N ILE A 31 -48.62 33.77 -5.53
CA ILE A 31 -49.55 33.24 -6.55
C ILE A 31 -49.00 31.89 -7.02
N LEU A 32 -49.82 30.85 -6.91
CA LEU A 32 -49.55 29.52 -7.41
C LEU A 32 -50.11 29.36 -8.82
N ALA A 33 -49.56 28.37 -9.54
CA ALA A 33 -50.40 27.20 -9.80
C ALA A 33 -51.59 27.41 -10.77
N ASP A 34 -52.55 26.54 -10.59
CA ASP A 34 -54.01 26.70 -10.71
C ASP A 34 -54.68 28.06 -10.34
N GLY A 35 -53.94 29.16 -10.17
CA GLY A 35 -54.50 30.47 -9.83
C GLY A 35 -54.96 30.60 -8.37
N ARG A 36 -54.51 29.71 -7.47
CA ARG A 36 -54.63 29.92 -6.02
C ARG A 36 -53.59 30.94 -5.52
N ARG A 37 -53.93 31.68 -4.47
CA ARG A 37 -53.04 32.68 -3.84
C ARG A 37 -52.84 32.31 -2.37
N ILE A 38 -51.62 31.99 -2.00
CA ILE A 38 -51.23 31.89 -0.59
C ILE A 38 -51.18 33.32 -0.02
N VAL A 39 -51.73 33.53 1.19
CA VAL A 39 -51.79 34.84 1.87
C VAL A 39 -51.57 34.69 3.39
N ALA A 40 -50.76 35.57 3.98
CA ALA A 40 -50.45 35.56 5.41
C ALA A 40 -51.58 36.11 6.28
N ASP A 41 -52.32 37.12 5.80
CA ASP A 41 -53.41 37.75 6.55
C ASP A 41 -54.77 37.05 6.29
N PRO A 42 -55.43 36.50 7.33
CA PRO A 42 -56.77 35.93 7.21
C PRO A 42 -57.84 36.92 6.74
N ALA A 43 -57.65 38.24 6.88
CA ALA A 43 -58.57 39.24 6.34
C ALA A 43 -58.47 39.33 4.81
N PHE A 44 -57.28 39.22 4.22
CA PHE A 44 -57.06 39.19 2.77
C PHE A 44 -57.66 37.96 2.07
N ALA A 45 -57.94 36.88 2.81
CA ALA A 45 -58.64 35.70 2.31
C ALA A 45 -60.18 35.84 2.30
N ARG A 46 -60.76 36.80 3.04
CA ARG A 46 -62.22 36.94 3.14
C ARG A 46 -62.84 37.29 1.79
N GLY A 47 -63.70 36.40 1.29
CA GLY A 47 -64.39 36.57 0.01
C GLY A 47 -63.61 36.12 -1.23
N ARG A 48 -62.39 35.55 -1.08
CA ARG A 48 -61.60 35.00 -2.20
C ARG A 48 -61.61 33.46 -2.14
N PRO A 49 -62.35 32.74 -3.00
CA PRO A 49 -62.44 31.28 -2.94
C PRO A 49 -61.11 30.56 -3.24
N ASN A 50 -60.19 31.25 -3.93
CA ASN A 50 -58.87 30.73 -4.30
C ASN A 50 -57.76 31.08 -3.28
N ALA A 51 -58.09 31.64 -2.11
CA ALA A 51 -57.09 32.05 -1.11
C ALA A 51 -56.73 30.91 -0.14
N ILE A 52 -55.44 30.70 0.09
CA ILE A 52 -54.88 29.75 1.07
C ILE A 52 -54.23 30.56 2.20
N VAL A 53 -54.76 30.47 3.42
CA VAL A 53 -54.22 31.20 4.57
C VAL A 53 -52.99 30.48 5.14
N ILE A 54 -51.88 31.19 5.31
CA ILE A 54 -50.69 30.68 6.01
C ILE A 54 -50.99 30.54 7.51
N HIS A 55 -50.57 29.43 8.13
CA HIS A 55 -50.69 29.25 9.58
C HIS A 55 -49.75 30.24 10.31
N PRO A 56 -50.17 30.91 11.41
CA PRO A 56 -49.31 31.92 12.08
C PRO A 56 -47.99 31.33 12.61
N ASP A 57 -47.98 30.06 12.99
CA ASP A 57 -46.78 29.31 13.38
C ASP A 57 -46.01 28.67 12.19
N PHE A 58 -46.34 29.01 10.94
CA PHE A 58 -45.55 28.57 9.78
C PHE A 58 -44.14 29.13 9.87
N ARG A 59 -43.13 28.28 9.69
CA ARG A 59 -41.72 28.68 9.66
C ARG A 59 -41.04 27.99 8.49
N MET A 60 -40.00 28.62 7.97
CA MET A 60 -39.25 28.15 6.82
C MET A 60 -37.78 28.02 7.19
N LEU A 61 -37.22 26.83 6.99
CA LEU A 61 -35.80 26.53 7.13
C LEU A 61 -35.26 26.27 5.73
N VAL A 62 -34.25 27.02 5.33
CA VAL A 62 -33.60 26.86 4.02
C VAL A 62 -32.14 26.50 4.26
N LEU A 63 -31.73 25.36 3.72
CA LEU A 63 -30.34 24.91 3.72
C LEU A 63 -29.74 25.23 2.34
N ALA A 64 -28.57 25.84 2.37
CA ALA A 64 -27.80 26.23 1.19
C ALA A 64 -26.31 26.19 1.53
N ASN A 65 -25.46 26.07 0.50
CA ASN A 65 -24.01 26.12 0.67
C ASN A 65 -23.54 27.47 1.23
N ARG A 66 -22.50 27.43 2.06
CA ARG A 66 -21.94 28.62 2.73
C ARG A 66 -21.43 29.64 1.68
N PRO A 67 -21.84 30.93 1.73
CA PRO A 67 -21.31 31.93 0.82
C PRO A 67 -19.81 32.15 1.06
N GLY A 68 -19.03 32.05 -0.01
CA GLY A 68 -17.56 32.07 -0.03
C GLY A 68 -17.04 31.71 -1.43
N PHE A 69 -15.73 31.87 -1.67
CA PHE A 69 -15.12 31.53 -2.96
C PHE A 69 -14.16 30.33 -2.82
N PRO A 70 -14.20 29.31 -3.70
CA PRO A 70 -15.12 29.16 -4.83
C PRO A 70 -16.54 28.79 -4.37
N PHE A 71 -17.57 29.43 -4.95
CA PHE A 71 -18.96 29.15 -4.58
C PHE A 71 -19.55 28.03 -5.44
N LEU A 72 -20.20 27.06 -4.81
CA LEU A 72 -20.69 25.83 -5.45
C LEU A 72 -22.22 25.81 -5.67
N GLY A 73 -22.77 26.93 -6.13
CA GLY A 73 -24.19 27.09 -6.44
C GLY A 73 -24.51 28.39 -7.18
N ASN A 74 -25.80 28.70 -7.32
CA ASN A 74 -26.29 30.02 -7.72
C ASN A 74 -26.32 30.94 -6.50
N ASP A 75 -26.06 32.24 -6.66
CA ASP A 75 -26.00 33.20 -5.55
C ASP A 75 -27.39 33.46 -4.92
N PHE A 76 -27.83 32.51 -4.10
CA PHE A 76 -29.03 32.57 -3.28
C PHE A 76 -28.88 33.60 -2.16
N PHE A 77 -27.69 33.68 -1.56
CA PHE A 77 -27.45 34.56 -0.41
C PHE A 77 -27.46 36.04 -0.82
N GLY A 78 -26.83 36.42 -1.94
CA GLY A 78 -26.86 37.79 -2.46
C GLY A 78 -28.24 38.26 -2.91
N ALA A 79 -29.17 37.35 -3.23
CA ALA A 79 -30.54 37.69 -3.65
C ALA A 79 -31.58 37.63 -2.52
N LEU A 80 -31.38 36.75 -1.52
CA LEU A 80 -32.39 36.34 -0.53
C LEU A 80 -31.86 36.24 0.91
N GLY A 81 -30.57 36.48 1.16
CA GLY A 81 -30.00 36.46 2.52
C GLY A 81 -30.53 37.58 3.43
N ASP A 82 -31.17 38.60 2.87
CA ASP A 82 -31.80 39.73 3.56
C ASP A 82 -33.12 39.36 4.27
N ILE A 83 -33.84 38.35 3.77
CA ILE A 83 -35.16 37.94 4.29
C ILE A 83 -35.10 36.74 5.26
N PHE A 84 -33.92 36.16 5.51
CA PHE A 84 -33.75 35.00 6.40
C PHE A 84 -32.85 35.29 7.61
N SER A 85 -33.17 34.67 8.74
CA SER A 85 -32.24 34.59 9.89
C SER A 85 -31.16 33.55 9.59
N CYS A 86 -30.05 34.00 9.02
CA CYS A 86 -28.98 33.13 8.57
C CYS A 86 -28.14 32.58 9.73
N HIS A 87 -28.02 31.26 9.81
CA HIS A 87 -27.18 30.55 10.78
C HIS A 87 -26.18 29.67 10.02
N ALA A 88 -24.88 29.92 10.21
CA ALA A 88 -23.84 29.04 9.69
C ALA A 88 -23.81 27.73 10.51
N VAL A 89 -23.77 26.60 9.81
CA VAL A 89 -23.56 25.27 10.40
C VAL A 89 -22.21 24.77 9.91
N ASP A 90 -21.23 24.73 10.80
CA ASP A 90 -19.91 24.17 10.48
C ASP A 90 -19.96 22.63 10.46
N ASN A 91 -18.95 22.01 9.86
CA ASN A 91 -18.83 20.54 9.80
C ASN A 91 -18.85 19.91 11.21
N PRO A 92 -19.42 18.70 11.37
CA PRO A 92 -19.46 18.01 12.66
C PRO A 92 -18.04 17.76 13.20
N LYS A 93 -17.86 17.93 14.51
CA LYS A 93 -16.58 17.56 15.16
C LYS A 93 -16.34 16.06 14.99
N PRO A 94 -15.08 15.58 14.87
CA PRO A 94 -14.78 14.17 14.58
C PRO A 94 -15.50 13.14 15.48
N GLN A 95 -15.63 13.43 16.78
CA GLN A 95 -16.37 12.58 17.72
C GLN A 95 -17.89 12.53 17.43
N SER A 96 -18.47 13.65 17.02
CA SER A 96 -19.88 13.74 16.62
C SER A 96 -20.13 13.10 15.26
N GLU A 97 -19.19 13.24 14.31
CA GLU A 97 -19.27 12.57 13.01
C GLU A 97 -19.17 11.05 13.16
N LEU A 98 -18.19 10.55 13.93
CA LEU A 98 -18.06 9.12 14.27
C LEU A 98 -19.32 8.56 14.93
N ALA A 99 -19.87 9.26 15.92
CA ALA A 99 -21.09 8.85 16.62
C ALA A 99 -22.34 8.87 15.73
N MET A 100 -22.35 9.65 14.63
CA MET A 100 -23.40 9.65 13.63
C MET A 100 -23.20 8.53 12.59
N LEU A 101 -21.99 8.33 12.08
CA LEU A 101 -21.69 7.27 11.12
C LEU A 101 -21.99 5.88 11.71
N LYS A 102 -21.71 5.66 13.00
CA LYS A 102 -22.04 4.43 13.72
C LYS A 102 -23.55 4.15 13.84
N GLN A 103 -24.42 5.12 13.57
CA GLN A 103 -25.88 4.92 13.45
C GLN A 103 -26.30 4.49 12.02
N TYR A 104 -25.51 4.84 11.00
CA TYR A 104 -25.73 4.43 9.60
C TYR A 104 -25.07 3.10 9.24
N GLY A 105 -24.01 2.71 9.96
CA GLY A 105 -23.32 1.43 9.83
C GLY A 105 -22.91 0.85 11.18
N PRO A 106 -23.85 0.27 11.96
CA PRO A 106 -23.56 -0.33 13.27
C PRO A 106 -22.62 -1.54 13.21
N ASP A 107 -22.61 -2.31 12.10
CA ASP A 107 -21.76 -3.49 11.91
C ASP A 107 -20.42 -3.15 11.22
N VAL A 108 -20.24 -1.91 10.75
CA VAL A 108 -18.98 -1.45 10.14
C VAL A 108 -17.93 -1.25 11.23
N PRO A 109 -16.72 -1.84 11.12
CA PRO A 109 -15.70 -1.76 12.16
C PRO A 109 -15.33 -0.32 12.53
N GLU A 110 -15.32 -0.01 13.84
CA GLU A 110 -15.04 1.36 14.31
C GLU A 110 -13.69 1.93 13.83
N PRO A 111 -12.59 1.15 13.69
CA PRO A 111 -11.35 1.65 13.08
C PRO A 111 -11.53 2.14 11.62
N VAL A 112 -12.42 1.52 10.84
CA VAL A 112 -12.74 1.97 9.47
C VAL A 112 -13.49 3.30 9.51
N LEU A 113 -14.45 3.45 10.42
CA LEU A 113 -15.16 4.71 10.63
C LEU A 113 -14.22 5.84 11.06
N GLN A 114 -13.27 5.55 11.95
CA GLN A 114 -12.26 6.52 12.41
C GLN A 114 -11.33 6.96 11.26
N LYS A 115 -10.87 6.04 10.41
CA LYS A 115 -10.08 6.36 9.21
C LYS A 115 -10.84 7.25 8.23
N LEU A 116 -12.12 6.94 7.98
CA LEU A 116 -12.98 7.73 7.10
C LEU A 116 -13.18 9.16 7.62
N VAL A 117 -13.48 9.34 8.91
CA VAL A 117 -13.61 10.67 9.54
C VAL A 117 -12.31 11.46 9.45
N ALA A 118 -11.15 10.83 9.68
CA ALA A 118 -9.86 11.48 9.60
C ALA A 118 -9.52 11.93 8.17
N ALA A 119 -9.64 11.02 7.19
CA ALA A 119 -9.31 11.30 5.78
C ALA A 119 -10.23 12.37 5.17
N PHE A 120 -11.54 12.27 5.36
CA PHE A 120 -12.46 13.31 4.87
C PHE A 120 -12.33 14.63 5.66
N GLY A 121 -11.87 14.58 6.91
CA GLY A 121 -11.47 15.76 7.68
C GLY A 121 -10.28 16.50 7.05
N GLU A 122 -9.22 15.79 6.67
CA GLU A 122 -8.07 16.37 5.96
C GLU A 122 -8.50 16.94 4.60
N LEU A 123 -9.27 16.19 3.80
CA LEU A 123 -9.76 16.67 2.50
C LEU A 123 -10.60 17.95 2.61
N ARG A 124 -11.48 18.07 3.62
CA ARG A 124 -12.20 19.34 3.88
C ARG A 124 -11.25 20.47 4.23
N ALA A 125 -10.25 20.23 5.07
CA ALA A 125 -9.25 21.23 5.42
C ALA A 125 -8.41 21.67 4.21
N MET A 126 -8.15 20.79 3.24
CA MET A 126 -7.52 21.14 1.96
C MET A 126 -8.44 21.99 1.06
N ALA A 127 -9.76 21.78 1.12
CA ALA A 127 -10.73 22.61 0.41
C ALA A 127 -10.89 24.00 1.05
N ASP A 128 -10.94 24.09 2.38
CA ASP A 128 -10.96 25.35 3.14
C ASP A 128 -9.67 26.19 2.91
N GLN A 129 -8.55 25.52 2.58
CA GLN A 129 -7.28 26.16 2.19
C GLN A 129 -7.21 26.53 0.69
N GLY A 130 -8.18 26.11 -0.12
CA GLY A 130 -8.17 26.30 -1.58
C GLY A 130 -7.17 25.44 -2.35
N THR A 131 -6.57 24.43 -1.70
CA THR A 131 -5.66 23.46 -2.34
C THR A 131 -6.41 22.50 -3.26
N ILE A 132 -7.66 22.19 -2.91
CA ILE A 132 -8.60 21.46 -3.77
C ILE A 132 -9.88 22.27 -3.97
N THR A 133 -10.56 22.10 -5.10
CA THR A 133 -11.77 22.86 -5.45
C THR A 133 -13.08 22.23 -4.97
N TYR A 134 -13.06 20.97 -4.54
CA TYR A 134 -14.26 20.23 -4.12
C TYR A 134 -14.23 19.92 -2.61
N PRO A 135 -15.18 20.43 -1.80
CA PRO A 135 -15.26 20.17 -0.37
C PRO A 135 -16.04 18.88 -0.09
N TYR A 136 -15.32 17.76 0.04
CA TYR A 136 -15.92 16.44 0.27
C TYR A 136 -16.77 16.38 1.55
N SER A 137 -18.07 16.14 1.38
CA SER A 137 -19.05 16.33 2.43
C SER A 137 -19.24 15.09 3.31
N THR A 138 -19.78 15.31 4.51
CA THR A 138 -20.24 14.19 5.36
C THR A 138 -21.32 13.34 4.69
N ARG A 139 -22.05 13.84 3.67
CA ARG A 139 -23.04 13.04 2.91
C ARG A 139 -22.36 11.90 2.14
N GLU A 140 -21.16 12.12 1.56
CA GLU A 140 -20.39 11.06 0.91
C GLU A 140 -19.94 9.99 1.91
N VAL A 141 -19.42 10.40 3.08
CA VAL A 141 -18.99 9.45 4.13
C VAL A 141 -20.16 8.60 4.64
N VAL A 142 -21.33 9.21 4.84
CA VAL A 142 -22.57 8.49 5.19
C VAL A 142 -22.98 7.49 4.09
N ASN A 143 -22.79 7.83 2.81
CA ASN A 143 -23.09 6.92 1.71
C ASN A 143 -22.09 5.75 1.64
N ILE A 144 -20.79 5.99 1.84
CA ILE A 144 -19.75 4.95 1.93
C ILE A 144 -20.07 3.99 3.08
N VAL A 145 -20.38 4.51 4.27
CA VAL A 145 -20.70 3.69 5.45
C VAL A 145 -22.00 2.89 5.26
N ARG A 146 -23.05 3.48 4.66
CA ARG A 146 -24.28 2.76 4.32
C ARG A 146 -24.03 1.66 3.28
N HIS A 147 -23.13 1.89 2.31
CA HIS A 147 -22.74 0.89 1.33
C HIS A 147 -22.03 -0.30 1.98
N LEU A 148 -21.00 -0.05 2.80
CA LEU A 148 -20.29 -1.09 3.57
C LEU A 148 -21.23 -1.88 4.50
N GLN A 149 -22.20 -1.21 5.14
CA GLN A 149 -23.24 -1.85 5.95
C GLN A 149 -24.20 -2.73 5.13
N THR A 150 -24.34 -2.47 3.83
CA THR A 150 -25.20 -3.25 2.91
C THR A 150 -24.42 -4.37 2.21
N PHE A 151 -23.12 -4.16 1.98
CA PHE A 151 -22.22 -5.07 1.26
C PHE A 151 -20.90 -5.27 2.04
N PRO A 152 -20.89 -6.04 3.15
CA PRO A 152 -19.71 -6.18 4.01
C PRO A 152 -18.49 -6.84 3.34
N ASP A 153 -18.72 -7.61 2.26
CA ASP A 153 -17.67 -8.25 1.46
C ASP A 153 -17.00 -7.28 0.46
N GLU A 154 -17.58 -6.11 0.21
CA GLU A 154 -17.02 -5.11 -0.70
C GLU A 154 -16.02 -4.20 0.05
N GLY A 155 -14.73 -4.38 -0.26
CA GLY A 155 -13.67 -3.70 0.47
C GLY A 155 -13.71 -2.17 0.36
N LEU A 156 -13.43 -1.51 1.49
CA LEU A 156 -13.34 -0.06 1.65
C LEU A 156 -12.64 0.65 0.48
N ALA A 157 -11.50 0.14 0.01
CA ALA A 157 -10.73 0.73 -1.08
C ALA A 157 -11.49 0.80 -2.42
N ASN A 158 -12.39 -0.16 -2.70
CA ASN A 158 -13.25 -0.14 -3.87
C ASN A 158 -14.41 0.85 -3.69
N VAL A 159 -15.13 0.78 -2.56
CA VAL A 159 -16.26 1.69 -2.26
C VAL A 159 -15.81 3.15 -2.29
N VAL A 160 -14.64 3.44 -1.71
CA VAL A 160 -14.06 4.80 -1.67
C VAL A 160 -13.60 5.25 -3.07
N ARG A 161 -12.98 4.38 -3.87
CA ARG A 161 -12.63 4.71 -5.27
C ARG A 161 -13.87 5.10 -6.08
N ASN A 162 -14.96 4.34 -5.96
CA ASN A 162 -16.20 4.57 -6.71
C ASN A 162 -16.82 5.97 -6.43
N VAL A 163 -16.47 6.63 -5.32
CA VAL A 163 -16.85 8.03 -5.03
C VAL A 163 -15.92 9.03 -5.72
N PHE A 164 -14.61 8.79 -5.70
CA PHE A 164 -13.59 9.67 -6.31
C PHE A 164 -13.39 9.48 -7.83
N ASP A 165 -14.03 8.49 -8.45
CA ASP A 165 -13.89 8.23 -9.90
C ASP A 165 -14.32 9.43 -10.77
N PHE A 166 -15.18 10.33 -10.28
CA PHE A 166 -15.53 11.59 -10.96
C PHE A 166 -14.38 12.60 -11.02
N ASP A 167 -13.49 12.63 -10.03
CA ASP A 167 -12.31 13.51 -9.99
C ASP A 167 -11.08 12.89 -10.68
N SER A 168 -11.13 11.60 -11.01
CA SER A 168 -10.02 10.80 -11.55
C SER A 168 -9.43 11.34 -12.87
N TYR A 169 -10.17 12.19 -13.59
CA TYR A 169 -9.74 12.87 -14.81
C TYR A 169 -8.61 13.89 -14.59
N ASN A 170 -8.52 14.51 -13.40
CA ASN A 170 -7.38 15.35 -13.06
C ASN A 170 -6.31 14.51 -12.35
N LYS A 171 -5.17 14.31 -13.03
CA LYS A 171 -4.04 13.53 -12.53
C LYS A 171 -3.47 14.10 -11.22
N GLU A 172 -3.34 15.42 -11.11
CA GLU A 172 -2.77 16.09 -9.94
C GLU A 172 -3.70 15.98 -8.73
N MET A 173 -5.00 16.24 -8.95
CA MET A 173 -6.04 16.03 -7.93
C MET A 173 -6.07 14.57 -7.44
N ARG A 174 -5.97 13.60 -8.35
CA ARG A 174 -5.93 12.18 -8.01
C ARG A 174 -4.66 11.80 -7.21
N GLU A 175 -3.52 12.44 -7.48
CA GLU A 175 -2.28 12.23 -6.70
C GLU A 175 -2.42 12.84 -5.29
N ILE A 176 -3.05 14.02 -5.14
CA ILE A 176 -3.39 14.63 -3.85
C ILE A 176 -4.37 13.76 -3.05
N LEU A 177 -5.49 13.34 -3.65
CA LEU A 177 -6.49 12.45 -3.04
C LEU A 177 -5.85 11.15 -2.56
N THR A 178 -5.09 10.48 -3.43
CA THR A 178 -4.39 9.23 -3.09
C THR A 178 -3.46 9.45 -1.90
N SER A 179 -2.73 10.57 -1.84
CA SER A 179 -1.81 10.88 -0.75
C SER A 179 -2.53 11.03 0.60
N ALA A 180 -3.63 11.78 0.68
CA ALA A 180 -4.43 11.93 1.90
C ALA A 180 -5.05 10.60 2.37
N LEU A 181 -5.60 9.83 1.43
CA LEU A 181 -6.23 8.54 1.70
C LEU A 181 -5.19 7.49 2.16
N HIS A 182 -3.97 7.52 1.59
CA HIS A 182 -2.84 6.69 2.05
C HIS A 182 -2.30 7.12 3.41
N LYS A 183 -2.17 8.44 3.67
CA LYS A 183 -1.73 8.99 4.96
C LYS A 183 -2.58 8.48 6.13
N HIS A 184 -3.90 8.39 5.90
CA HIS A 184 -4.87 7.84 6.84
C HIS A 184 -5.11 6.31 6.72
N GLY A 185 -4.28 5.60 5.95
CA GLY A 185 -4.24 4.13 5.91
C GLY A 185 -5.44 3.47 5.22
N ILE A 186 -6.02 4.13 4.21
CA ILE A 186 -7.07 3.57 3.33
C ILE A 186 -6.38 3.02 2.06
N PRO A 187 -6.39 1.68 1.82
CA PRO A 187 -5.43 1.04 0.90
C PRO A 187 -5.84 1.09 -0.58
N ILE A 188 -6.03 2.28 -1.13
CA ILE A 188 -6.45 2.48 -2.53
C ILE A 188 -5.31 2.13 -3.48
N GLY A 189 -5.57 1.22 -4.43
CA GLY A 189 -4.59 0.72 -5.39
C GLY A 189 -3.69 -0.40 -4.87
N ALA A 190 -3.81 -0.77 -3.58
CA ALA A 190 -3.21 -2.00 -3.06
C ALA A 190 -3.88 -3.25 -3.67
N LYS A 191 -3.22 -4.39 -3.57
CA LYS A 191 -3.76 -5.71 -3.94
C LYS A 191 -3.71 -6.65 -2.75
N PRO A 192 -4.62 -7.63 -2.61
CA PRO A 192 -4.56 -8.62 -1.53
C PRO A 192 -3.24 -9.43 -1.49
N THR A 193 -2.51 -9.46 -2.62
CA THR A 193 -1.20 -10.10 -2.79
C THR A 193 0.01 -9.19 -2.53
N SER A 194 -0.18 -7.89 -2.28
CA SER A 194 0.89 -6.94 -1.91
C SER A 194 1.33 -7.10 -0.45
N VAL A 195 1.62 -8.33 -0.02
CA VAL A 195 2.11 -8.65 1.33
C VAL A 195 3.62 -8.84 1.26
N HIS A 196 4.35 -8.02 2.01
CA HIS A 196 5.81 -7.91 1.98
C HIS A 196 6.39 -8.03 3.39
N LEU A 197 5.86 -8.98 4.17
CA LEU A 197 6.52 -9.48 5.38
C LEU A 197 7.90 -10.04 5.02
N ALA A 198 8.85 -9.81 5.90
CA ALA A 198 10.25 -10.13 5.65
C ALA A 198 10.55 -11.61 6.00
N LYS A 199 11.57 -12.19 5.34
CA LYS A 199 11.74 -13.65 5.26
C LYS A 199 12.56 -14.27 6.40
N GLU A 200 11.92 -15.24 7.06
CA GLU A 200 12.45 -16.08 8.14
C GLU A 200 13.79 -16.75 7.81
N LEU A 201 14.66 -16.84 8.82
CA LEU A 201 15.89 -17.62 8.82
C LEU A 201 15.84 -18.63 9.97
N PRO A 202 16.05 -19.94 9.70
CA PRO A 202 16.15 -20.92 10.77
C PRO A 202 17.40 -20.64 11.60
N LEU A 203 17.27 -20.59 12.93
CA LEU A 203 18.43 -20.58 13.81
C LEU A 203 19.15 -21.94 13.76
N PRO A 204 20.47 -21.96 14.02
CA PRO A 204 21.20 -23.21 14.20
C PRO A 204 20.65 -24.01 15.39
N GLU A 205 20.92 -25.32 15.42
CA GLU A 205 20.42 -26.21 16.48
C GLU A 205 20.62 -25.65 17.89
N CYS A 206 19.54 -25.61 18.68
CA CYS A 206 19.62 -25.36 20.11
C CYS A 206 20.42 -26.50 20.75
N ARG A 207 21.51 -26.16 21.45
CA ARG A 207 22.34 -27.15 22.15
C ARG A 207 22.55 -26.71 23.60
N LEU A 208 22.47 -27.66 24.52
CA LEU A 208 23.01 -27.49 25.86
C LEU A 208 24.52 -27.19 25.71
N THR A 209 25.01 -26.16 26.41
CA THR A 209 26.42 -25.74 26.36
C THR A 209 27.15 -25.95 27.69
N GLY A 210 26.42 -25.96 28.80
CA GLY A 210 26.97 -26.13 30.13
C GLY A 210 25.90 -25.92 31.22
N TYR A 211 26.38 -25.71 32.44
CA TYR A 211 25.57 -25.47 33.63
C TYR A 211 26.04 -24.21 34.37
N TRP A 212 25.11 -23.46 34.95
CA TRP A 212 25.39 -22.34 35.84
C TRP A 212 25.13 -22.74 37.29
N THR A 213 26.19 -22.81 38.10
CA THR A 213 26.16 -23.24 39.50
C THR A 213 26.35 -22.03 40.44
N THR A 214 25.44 -21.85 41.40
CA THR A 214 25.50 -20.76 42.39
C THR A 214 26.08 -21.26 43.72
N ASN A 215 27.29 -20.80 44.06
CA ASN A 215 28.06 -21.38 45.17
C ASN A 215 27.58 -20.91 46.57
N GLN A 216 26.46 -21.45 47.06
CA GLN A 216 26.00 -21.27 48.45
C GLN A 216 26.43 -22.39 49.42
N SER A 217 26.68 -23.60 48.92
CA SER A 217 26.91 -24.81 49.74
C SER A 217 28.33 -24.92 50.34
N GLY A 218 29.26 -24.05 49.95
CA GLY A 218 30.68 -24.15 50.29
C GLY A 218 31.15 -23.29 51.47
N ASN A 219 30.91 -23.78 52.71
CA ASN A 219 31.51 -23.30 53.98
C ASN A 219 31.10 -21.86 54.41
N PRO A 220 30.47 -21.65 55.58
CA PRO A 220 29.80 -20.38 55.95
C PRO A 220 30.69 -19.12 56.08
N ARG A 221 32.00 -19.23 55.86
CA ARG A 221 32.96 -18.10 55.84
C ARG A 221 33.10 -17.41 54.48
N ARG A 222 32.36 -17.82 53.44
CA ARG A 222 32.44 -17.24 52.08
C ARG A 222 31.17 -16.53 51.57
N LYS A 223 30.19 -16.25 52.43
CA LYS A 223 29.11 -15.31 52.08
C LYS A 223 29.68 -13.89 52.01
N LEU A 224 29.77 -13.33 50.80
CA LEU A 224 30.17 -11.95 50.58
C LEU A 224 29.00 -11.03 50.91
N LEU A 225 29.02 -10.48 52.12
CA LEU A 225 28.02 -9.53 52.61
C LEU A 225 28.31 -8.14 52.04
N CYS A 226 27.32 -7.57 51.37
CA CYS A 226 27.37 -6.23 50.77
C CYS A 226 26.51 -5.30 51.65
N PRO A 227 27.13 -4.40 52.45
CA PRO A 227 26.40 -3.49 53.31
C PRO A 227 25.64 -2.45 52.47
N THR A 228 24.44 -2.11 52.90
CA THR A 228 23.59 -1.10 52.25
C THR A 228 23.39 0.09 53.19
N GLU A 229 23.82 1.27 52.78
CA GLU A 229 23.50 2.52 53.46
C GLU A 229 22.25 3.15 52.84
N THR A 230 21.30 3.58 53.67
CA THR A 230 20.09 4.28 53.20
C THR A 230 20.20 5.77 53.52
N ARG A 231 20.02 6.62 52.51
CA ARG A 231 20.15 8.08 52.58
C ARG A 231 18.91 8.71 51.93
N GLN A 232 18.43 9.85 52.44
CA GLN A 232 17.38 10.63 51.78
C GLN A 232 18.03 11.54 50.73
N THR A 233 17.43 11.69 49.55
CA THR A 233 18.06 12.44 48.45
C THR A 233 17.88 13.95 48.59
N ASP A 234 18.91 14.72 48.24
CA ASP A 234 18.80 16.17 48.04
C ASP A 234 18.22 16.43 46.64
N VAL A 235 17.20 17.27 46.57
CA VAL A 235 16.42 17.53 45.35
C VAL A 235 16.38 19.04 45.08
N LYS A 236 17.12 19.46 44.05
CA LYS A 236 17.26 20.88 43.68
C LYS A 236 16.28 21.24 42.57
N GLY A 237 15.35 22.14 42.88
CA GLY A 237 14.26 22.58 41.99
C GLY A 237 12.93 22.71 42.76
N PRO A 238 11.77 22.67 42.06
CA PRO A 238 11.64 22.58 40.61
C PRO A 238 12.05 23.87 39.90
N MET A 239 12.77 23.74 38.79
CA MET A 239 12.84 24.76 37.74
C MET A 239 11.74 24.46 36.72
N PHE A 240 10.96 25.46 36.31
CA PHE A 240 9.93 25.27 35.28
C PHE A 240 10.47 25.71 33.92
N LEU A 241 10.46 24.80 32.95
CA LEU A 241 10.86 25.07 31.57
C LEU A 241 9.63 25.16 30.66
N ARG A 242 9.77 25.92 29.57
CA ARG A 242 8.71 26.03 28.56
C ARG A 242 8.63 24.74 27.76
N VAL A 243 7.63 23.92 28.03
CA VAL A 243 7.23 22.83 27.13
C VAL A 243 6.74 23.44 25.81
N GLN A 244 7.47 23.16 24.74
CA GLN A 244 7.11 23.53 23.38
C GLN A 244 6.23 22.43 22.79
N ARG A 245 5.32 22.78 21.88
CA ARG A 245 4.47 21.82 21.15
C ARG A 245 4.59 22.09 19.66
N TYR A 246 4.87 21.02 18.92
CA TYR A 246 4.96 21.05 17.45
C TYR A 246 3.92 20.09 16.87
N PRO A 247 3.32 20.39 15.71
CA PRO A 247 2.58 19.39 14.95
C PRO A 247 3.53 18.26 14.54
N LEU A 248 3.02 17.04 14.51
CA LEU A 248 3.75 15.84 14.14
C LEU A 248 2.87 15.00 13.21
N GLU A 249 3.27 14.87 11.94
CA GLU A 249 2.53 14.05 11.00
C GLU A 249 2.81 12.56 11.21
N ARG A 250 1.73 11.79 11.37
CA ARG A 250 1.72 10.33 11.34
C ARG A 250 1.44 9.88 9.91
N HIS A 251 2.26 8.98 9.39
CA HIS A 251 2.02 8.32 8.10
C HIS A 251 1.80 6.82 8.33
N GLU A 252 0.69 6.27 7.85
CA GLU A 252 0.43 4.82 7.86
C GLU A 252 1.26 4.12 6.76
N ALA A 253 2.22 3.29 7.16
CA ALA A 253 3.14 2.63 6.21
C ALA A 253 2.43 1.60 5.30
N ARG A 254 1.32 1.03 5.78
CA ARG A 254 0.61 -0.10 5.14
C ARG A 254 -0.40 0.30 4.06
N ALA A 255 -0.28 1.50 3.47
CA ALA A 255 -1.24 1.99 2.49
C ALA A 255 -1.22 1.22 1.15
N LEU A 256 -0.04 0.87 0.64
CA LEU A 256 0.13 0.17 -0.66
C LEU A 256 0.49 -1.31 -0.55
N SER A 257 1.17 -1.70 0.53
CA SER A 257 1.59 -3.07 0.81
C SER A 257 1.62 -3.33 2.31
N PHE A 258 1.28 -4.56 2.72
CA PHE A 258 1.33 -4.95 4.13
C PHE A 258 2.76 -5.37 4.53
N THR A 259 3.30 -4.73 5.56
CA THR A 259 4.64 -4.96 6.12
C THR A 259 4.57 -4.93 7.66
N GLU A 260 5.65 -5.33 8.33
CA GLU A 260 5.77 -5.23 9.79
C GLU A 260 5.72 -3.77 10.27
N GLU A 261 6.22 -2.81 9.48
CA GLU A 261 6.07 -1.38 9.77
C GLU A 261 4.58 -0.99 9.77
N GLN A 262 4.12 -0.37 10.85
CA GLN A 262 2.75 0.10 11.00
C GLN A 262 2.63 1.57 10.59
N ALA A 263 3.45 2.43 11.19
CA ALA A 263 3.44 3.88 10.98
C ALA A 263 4.80 4.50 11.29
N HIS A 264 5.03 5.70 10.75
CA HIS A 264 6.23 6.49 11.03
C HIS A 264 5.94 7.99 11.16
N TRP A 265 6.91 8.70 11.76
CA TRP A 265 6.90 10.14 12.05
C TRP A 265 8.31 10.71 11.91
N GLN A 266 8.44 11.98 11.52
CA GLN A 266 9.70 12.74 11.58
C GLN A 266 9.64 13.74 12.74
N ILE A 267 10.55 13.62 13.72
CA ILE A 267 10.65 14.60 14.81
C ILE A 267 11.24 15.92 14.27
N PRO A 268 10.64 17.09 14.58
CA PRO A 268 11.17 18.40 14.20
C PRO A 268 12.32 18.81 15.14
N MET A 269 13.48 18.19 14.96
CA MET A 269 14.74 18.52 15.63
C MET A 269 15.70 19.26 14.68
N ASN A 270 16.73 19.92 15.22
CA ASN A 270 17.71 20.63 14.40
C ASN A 270 18.69 19.64 13.73
N GLU A 271 19.28 20.01 12.59
CA GLU A 271 20.32 19.20 11.89
C GLU A 271 21.55 18.88 12.76
N VAL A 272 21.77 19.66 13.83
CA VAL A 272 22.87 19.49 14.78
C VAL A 272 22.51 18.56 15.96
N ASN A 273 21.22 18.26 16.16
CA ASN A 273 20.77 17.32 17.19
C ASN A 273 21.16 15.89 16.80
N ILE A 274 21.52 15.10 17.81
CA ILE A 274 21.84 13.68 17.64
C ILE A 274 21.01 12.90 18.66
N VAL A 275 20.25 11.89 18.23
CA VAL A 275 19.49 11.04 19.13
C VAL A 275 20.44 10.21 20.01
N CYS A 276 20.21 10.17 21.31
CA CYS A 276 21.02 9.46 22.29
C CYS A 276 20.34 8.21 22.85
N ASP A 277 19.02 8.25 23.04
CA ASP A 277 18.26 7.19 23.71
C ASP A 277 16.76 7.29 23.37
N VAL A 278 16.05 6.17 23.42
CA VAL A 278 14.59 6.07 23.27
C VAL A 278 14.01 5.17 24.35
N THR A 279 12.87 5.56 24.92
CA THR A 279 12.09 4.68 25.81
C THR A 279 10.60 4.91 25.64
N THR A 280 9.78 4.02 26.17
CA THR A 280 8.31 4.09 26.09
C THR A 280 7.68 3.88 27.46
N ALA A 281 6.52 4.47 27.69
CA ALA A 281 5.62 4.06 28.76
C ALA A 281 4.19 4.03 28.23
N THR A 282 3.51 2.88 28.36
CA THR A 282 2.20 2.64 27.73
C THR A 282 2.24 3.01 26.24
N ASP A 283 1.47 4.01 25.81
CA ASP A 283 1.36 4.46 24.42
C ASP A 283 2.12 5.78 24.14
N THR A 284 3.04 6.17 25.03
CA THR A 284 3.91 7.36 24.88
C THR A 284 5.35 6.97 24.60
N ILE A 285 5.94 7.56 23.55
CA ILE A 285 7.34 7.44 23.16
C ILE A 285 8.10 8.66 23.66
N TYR A 286 9.27 8.45 24.25
CA TYR A 286 10.21 9.48 24.69
C TYR A 286 11.54 9.32 23.96
N VAL A 287 12.03 10.41 23.36
CA VAL A 287 13.28 10.44 22.60
C VAL A 287 14.18 11.53 23.20
N ALA A 288 15.37 11.14 23.65
CA ALA A 288 16.37 12.06 24.19
C ALA A 288 17.42 12.37 23.12
N THR A 289 17.70 13.66 22.89
CA THR A 289 18.78 14.11 21.99
C THR A 289 19.92 14.75 22.78
N CYS A 290 21.08 14.88 22.13
CA CYS A 290 22.12 15.82 22.52
C CYS A 290 22.33 16.89 21.44
N ASN A 291 23.11 17.92 21.80
CA ASN A 291 23.51 19.05 20.96
C ASN A 291 22.38 19.85 20.25
N PRO A 292 21.53 20.61 20.99
CA PRO A 292 21.42 20.72 22.44
C PRO A 292 20.77 19.48 23.07
N VAL A 293 20.88 19.33 24.40
CA VAL A 293 20.15 18.25 25.09
C VAL A 293 18.68 18.63 25.17
N SER A 294 17.82 17.79 24.59
CA SER A 294 16.37 17.99 24.60
C SER A 294 15.65 16.67 24.84
N LEU A 295 14.45 16.75 25.43
CA LEU A 295 13.53 15.62 25.53
C LEU A 295 12.32 15.87 24.62
N TYR A 296 12.07 14.95 23.70
CA TYR A 296 10.85 14.89 22.91
C TYR A 296 9.94 13.80 23.49
N ALA A 297 8.64 14.09 23.59
CA ALA A 297 7.61 13.14 24.03
C ALA A 297 6.40 13.21 23.09
N MET A 298 5.92 12.06 22.62
CA MET A 298 4.81 11.94 21.69
C MET A 298 3.92 10.75 22.04
N HIS A 299 2.62 10.87 21.81
CA HIS A 299 1.68 9.76 21.94
C HIS A 299 1.58 9.03 20.59
N VAL A 300 1.47 7.70 20.58
CA VAL A 300 1.41 6.90 19.34
C VAL A 300 0.20 7.27 18.46
N SER A 301 -0.93 7.61 19.06
CA SER A 301 -2.11 8.15 18.34
C SER A 301 -2.19 9.68 18.30
N GLY A 302 -1.11 10.37 18.70
CA GLY A 302 -1.06 11.84 18.75
C GLY A 302 -0.68 12.49 17.42
N ASP A 303 -1.13 13.72 17.25
CA ASP A 303 -0.86 14.65 16.15
C ASP A 303 0.25 15.68 16.50
N THR A 304 0.83 15.56 17.69
CA THR A 304 1.70 16.57 18.29
C THR A 304 2.82 15.93 19.11
N VAL A 305 3.98 16.59 19.08
CA VAL A 305 5.15 16.27 19.92
C VAL A 305 5.43 17.40 20.90
N GLN A 306 5.61 17.04 22.16
CA GLN A 306 6.08 17.93 23.22
C GLN A 306 7.61 17.93 23.23
N CYS A 307 8.23 19.11 23.25
CA CYS A 307 9.67 19.26 23.37
C CYS A 307 10.02 20.07 24.63
N MET A 308 11.00 19.59 25.40
CA MET A 308 11.66 20.32 26.47
C MET A 308 13.14 20.47 26.12
N ASP A 309 13.56 21.69 25.77
CA ASP A 309 14.97 22.04 25.64
C ASP A 309 15.59 22.18 27.04
N LEU A 310 16.69 21.47 27.27
CA LEU A 310 17.40 21.39 28.56
C LEU A 310 18.77 22.09 28.49
N TYR A 311 19.08 22.83 27.41
CA TYR A 311 20.37 23.49 27.18
C TYR A 311 20.88 24.32 28.38
N ASP A 312 20.00 25.08 29.05
CA ASP A 312 20.37 25.89 30.23
C ASP A 312 20.42 25.10 31.56
N VAL A 313 19.94 23.86 31.59
CA VAL A 313 20.03 22.97 32.77
C VAL A 313 21.35 22.19 32.78
N PHE A 314 21.86 21.83 31.60
CA PHE A 314 23.16 21.20 31.47
C PHE A 314 24.30 22.24 31.53
N PRO A 315 25.49 21.87 32.05
CA PRO A 315 26.60 22.80 32.19
C PRO A 315 27.08 23.30 30.82
N ARG A 316 27.01 24.62 30.59
CA ARG A 316 27.30 25.25 29.29
C ARG A 316 28.68 24.85 28.75
N THR A 317 28.69 24.33 27.52
CA THR A 317 29.84 23.75 26.83
C THR A 317 30.78 24.82 26.25
N ILE A 318 31.58 25.45 27.12
CA ILE A 318 32.56 26.49 26.75
C ILE A 318 33.79 25.90 25.98
N SER A 319 33.80 24.60 25.69
CA SER A 319 34.79 23.96 24.81
C SER A 319 34.14 22.85 23.96
N GLY A 320 34.34 22.90 22.64
CA GLY A 320 33.71 22.02 21.64
C GLY A 320 34.27 20.60 21.56
N VAL A 321 34.62 20.00 22.71
CA VAL A 321 35.25 18.66 22.82
C VAL A 321 34.42 17.74 23.73
N TRP A 322 33.37 18.24 24.40
CA TRP A 322 32.48 17.44 25.24
C TRP A 322 31.13 17.21 24.55
N GLN A 323 30.73 15.95 24.46
CA GLN A 323 29.40 15.52 24.03
C GLN A 323 28.72 14.84 25.21
N PRO A 324 27.61 15.38 25.77
CA PRO A 324 26.84 14.68 26.78
C PRO A 324 26.25 13.41 26.18
N PHE A 325 26.21 12.33 26.95
CA PHE A 325 25.50 11.12 26.57
C PHE A 325 24.39 10.87 27.59
N VAL A 326 23.15 11.01 27.13
CA VAL A 326 21.96 11.07 27.98
C VAL A 326 21.15 9.80 27.81
N THR A 327 20.75 9.20 28.93
CA THR A 327 19.84 8.07 28.98
C THR A 327 18.49 8.46 29.60
N VAL A 328 17.40 7.78 29.20
CA VAL A 328 16.02 8.09 29.62
C VAL A 328 15.27 6.89 30.17
N ALA A 329 14.63 7.06 31.33
CA ALA A 329 13.77 6.07 31.97
C ALA A 329 12.39 6.68 32.26
N ALA A 330 11.34 6.13 31.64
CA ALA A 330 9.97 6.57 31.89
C ALA A 330 9.37 5.88 33.12
N LEU A 331 8.66 6.65 33.95
CA LEU A 331 8.12 6.20 35.23
C LEU A 331 6.71 5.62 35.09
N GLY A 332 6.33 4.76 36.03
CA GLY A 332 5.02 4.11 36.08
C GLY A 332 4.02 4.88 36.93
N SER A 333 2.83 4.32 37.14
CA SER A 333 1.83 4.89 38.06
C SER A 333 2.40 4.93 39.51
N PRO A 334 2.17 5.99 40.30
CA PRO A 334 1.38 7.21 40.00
C PRO A 334 2.15 8.32 39.27
N LEU A 335 3.43 8.15 38.96
CA LEU A 335 4.28 9.14 38.27
C LEU A 335 4.18 9.07 36.73
N GLN A 336 3.07 8.56 36.18
CA GLN A 336 2.88 8.41 34.73
C GLN A 336 2.95 9.78 34.02
N GLY A 337 3.74 9.87 32.95
CA GLY A 337 4.05 11.14 32.26
C GLY A 337 5.29 11.88 32.79
N GLN A 338 5.93 11.36 33.84
CA GLN A 338 7.22 11.83 34.34
C GLN A 338 8.33 10.86 33.93
N VAL A 339 9.54 11.38 33.73
CA VAL A 339 10.72 10.60 33.33
C VAL A 339 11.95 11.02 34.12
N VAL A 340 12.93 10.12 34.22
CA VAL A 340 14.28 10.44 34.69
C VAL A 340 15.24 10.44 33.51
N LEU A 341 16.01 11.53 33.37
CA LEU A 341 17.20 11.58 32.53
C LEU A 341 18.46 11.41 33.38
N HIS A 342 19.44 10.72 32.82
CA HIS A 342 20.77 10.56 33.42
C HIS A 342 21.85 10.83 32.37
N GLU A 343 22.78 11.74 32.67
CA GLU A 343 23.92 12.03 31.80
C GLU A 343 25.18 11.29 32.31
N GLU A 344 25.70 10.40 31.48
CA GLU A 344 26.69 9.38 31.84
C GLU A 344 28.07 9.92 32.21
N GLN A 345 28.42 11.15 31.80
CA GLN A 345 29.74 11.74 32.07
C GLN A 345 29.78 12.54 33.37
N SER A 346 28.74 13.34 33.63
CA SER A 346 28.63 14.25 34.77
C SER A 346 27.83 13.70 35.96
N ASN A 347 27.24 12.50 35.81
CA ASN A 347 26.30 11.89 36.76
C ASN A 347 25.11 12.80 37.13
N ALA A 348 24.64 13.61 36.18
CA ALA A 348 23.49 14.48 36.39
C ALA A 348 22.19 13.68 36.25
N VAL A 349 21.51 13.44 37.38
CA VAL A 349 20.16 12.84 37.41
C VAL A 349 19.11 13.95 37.46
N LEU A 350 18.23 14.00 36.45
CA LEU A 350 17.13 14.96 36.34
C LEU A 350 15.79 14.24 36.30
N HIS A 351 14.90 14.53 37.24
CA HIS A 351 13.50 14.12 37.20
C HIS A 351 12.67 15.21 36.50
N LEU A 352 12.00 14.84 35.43
CA LEU A 352 11.24 15.72 34.54
C LEU A 352 9.75 15.36 34.55
N ASP A 353 8.91 16.38 34.66
CA ASP A 353 7.48 16.29 34.38
C ASP A 353 7.18 17.00 33.06
N VAL A 354 6.80 16.23 32.04
CA VAL A 354 6.56 16.72 30.68
C VAL A 354 5.20 17.43 30.55
N MET A 355 4.29 17.24 31.51
CA MET A 355 2.98 17.87 31.53
C MET A 355 3.01 19.24 32.23
N SER A 356 3.77 19.40 33.32
CA SER A 356 3.95 20.68 34.01
C SER A 356 5.21 21.46 33.59
N GLY A 357 6.14 20.82 32.89
CA GLY A 357 7.44 21.39 32.55
C GLY A 357 8.43 21.48 33.73
N ALA A 358 8.13 20.81 34.86
CA ALA A 358 8.95 20.87 36.06
C ALA A 358 10.21 19.98 35.96
N VAL A 359 11.36 20.56 36.29
CA VAL A 359 12.68 19.92 36.27
C VAL A 359 13.27 19.94 37.68
N ARG A 360 13.63 18.76 38.20
CA ARG A 360 14.21 18.58 39.54
C ARG A 360 15.51 17.81 39.42
N ARG A 361 16.64 18.35 39.88
CA ARG A 361 17.91 17.63 39.93
C ARG A 361 18.01 16.80 41.22
N ILE A 362 18.15 15.49 41.08
CA ILE A 362 18.34 14.57 42.21
C ILE A 362 19.85 14.42 42.46
N ILE A 363 20.25 14.38 43.72
CA ILE A 363 21.63 14.13 44.15
C ILE A 363 21.66 12.83 44.96
N LEU A 364 22.36 11.83 44.42
CA LEU A 364 22.51 10.50 45.02
C LEU A 364 23.55 10.52 46.16
N SER A 365 24.67 11.23 45.95
CA SER A 365 25.76 11.32 46.93
C SER A 365 26.31 12.75 47.08
N PRO A 366 26.55 13.26 48.30
CA PRO A 366 27.03 14.62 48.54
C PRO A 366 28.54 14.79 48.30
N GLU A 367 29.30 13.70 48.37
CA GLU A 367 30.77 13.70 48.26
C GLU A 367 31.29 13.89 46.82
N GLY A 368 30.38 13.97 45.83
CA GLY A 368 30.70 14.07 44.40
C GLY A 368 30.98 15.47 43.86
N GLN A 369 30.95 16.55 44.66
CA GLN A 369 31.24 17.91 44.18
C GLN A 369 32.74 18.23 44.10
N GLU A 370 33.53 17.36 43.46
CA GLU A 370 34.77 17.79 42.81
C GLU A 370 34.38 18.68 41.60
N THR A 371 34.49 19.99 41.74
CA THR A 371 34.56 20.86 40.56
C THR A 371 35.78 20.45 39.72
N PRO A 372 35.71 20.44 38.38
CA PRO A 372 36.83 20.01 37.55
C PRO A 372 38.04 20.95 37.77
N LYS A 373 39.03 20.46 38.52
CA LYS A 373 40.19 21.23 38.97
C LYS A 373 41.15 21.56 37.82
N ASN A 374 40.97 22.76 37.27
CA ASN A 374 41.81 23.44 36.26
C ASN A 374 41.92 22.76 34.88
N PRO A 375 41.73 23.50 33.76
CA PRO A 375 41.93 22.97 32.40
C PRO A 375 43.41 22.78 32.00
N SER A 376 44.35 22.82 32.94
CA SER A 376 45.80 22.84 32.69
C SER A 376 46.45 21.44 32.62
N SER A 377 45.71 20.35 32.77
CA SER A 377 46.24 18.97 32.82
C SER A 377 46.10 18.20 31.47
N TRP A 378 45.98 18.91 30.35
CA TRP A 378 45.71 18.32 29.02
C TRP A 378 46.87 17.50 28.41
N TRP A 379 48.00 17.36 29.12
CA TRP A 379 49.19 16.63 28.65
C TRP A 379 49.41 15.30 29.41
N SER A 380 48.48 14.89 30.27
CA SER A 380 48.43 13.54 30.83
C SER A 380 47.68 12.60 29.87
N ASN A 381 48.20 11.39 29.66
CA ASN A 381 47.51 10.37 28.86
C ASN A 381 46.13 10.06 29.47
N LYS A 382 45.09 10.06 28.63
CA LYS A 382 43.76 9.59 29.03
C LYS A 382 43.82 8.10 29.39
N GLN A 383 43.86 7.79 30.67
CA GLN A 383 43.30 6.53 31.17
C GLN A 383 41.77 6.66 31.14
N ASP A 384 41.07 5.60 30.72
CA ASP A 384 39.62 5.59 30.67
C ASP A 384 39.02 5.72 32.07
N GLN A 385 38.47 6.90 32.36
CA GLN A 385 37.58 7.09 33.49
C GLN A 385 36.21 6.57 33.08
N GLY A 386 35.88 5.35 33.53
CA GLY A 386 34.65 4.64 33.16
C GLY A 386 33.38 5.46 33.36
N ALA A 387 32.38 5.24 32.50
CA ALA A 387 31.13 6.00 32.49
C ALA A 387 30.24 5.66 33.69
N PHE A 388 29.39 6.61 34.09
CA PHE A 388 28.22 6.29 34.92
C PHE A 388 27.14 5.67 34.03
N LYS A 389 26.36 4.73 34.56
CA LYS A 389 25.31 4.00 33.85
C LYS A 389 24.02 3.93 34.69
N MET A 390 22.87 3.90 34.02
CA MET A 390 21.53 3.76 34.62
C MET A 390 20.84 2.49 34.12
N CYS A 391 20.60 1.55 35.02
CA CYS A 391 19.66 0.44 34.82
C CYS A 391 18.22 0.95 35.03
N ARG A 392 17.32 0.58 34.12
CA ARG A 392 15.94 1.11 34.00
C ARG A 392 14.86 0.04 33.90
N GLU A 393 15.22 -1.24 33.99
CA GLU A 393 14.32 -2.39 33.77
C GLU A 393 13.09 -2.38 34.70
N PHE A 394 13.20 -1.74 35.87
CA PHE A 394 12.13 -1.55 36.84
C PHE A 394 11.66 -0.09 36.99
N SER A 395 11.92 0.81 36.03
CA SER A 395 11.46 2.21 36.08
C SER A 395 9.93 2.34 36.20
N GLN A 396 9.19 1.36 35.67
CA GLN A 396 7.74 1.22 35.81
C GLN A 396 7.25 0.93 37.24
N LYS A 397 8.17 0.56 38.15
CA LYS A 397 7.96 0.50 39.61
C LYS A 397 8.54 1.72 40.35
N ASN A 398 8.94 2.75 39.61
CA ASN A 398 9.44 4.04 40.08
C ASN A 398 10.77 3.99 40.86
N TRP A 399 11.59 2.95 40.62
CA TRP A 399 12.96 2.88 41.10
C TRP A 399 13.96 2.55 39.99
N LEU A 400 15.21 2.94 40.20
CA LEU A 400 16.32 2.89 39.24
C LEU A 400 17.60 2.45 39.95
N VAL A 401 18.58 1.91 39.21
CA VAL A 401 19.91 1.59 39.77
C VAL A 401 20.99 2.30 38.95
N PHE A 402 21.84 3.04 39.64
CA PHE A 402 22.99 3.73 39.07
C PHE A 402 24.28 3.04 39.50
N TYR A 403 25.25 2.99 38.60
CA TYR A 403 26.60 2.51 38.90
C TYR A 403 27.63 3.24 38.03
N LYS A 404 28.91 2.98 38.27
CA LYS A 404 30.01 3.45 37.42
C LYS A 404 30.94 2.32 37.09
N GLU A 405 31.33 2.24 35.83
CA GLU A 405 32.28 1.27 35.31
C GLU A 405 33.61 1.37 36.09
N ASN A 406 34.15 0.21 36.46
CA ASN A 406 35.32 0.04 37.31
C ASN A 406 35.20 0.52 38.77
N GLN A 407 34.04 0.97 39.24
CA GLN A 407 33.78 1.23 40.67
C GLN A 407 33.12 0.03 41.36
N ASN A 408 33.05 0.08 42.70
CA ASN A 408 32.68 -1.03 43.58
C ASN A 408 31.41 -0.75 44.41
N HIS A 409 30.49 0.07 43.91
CA HIS A 409 29.21 0.33 44.57
C HIS A 409 28.07 0.52 43.56
N LEU A 410 26.83 0.38 44.05
CA LEU A 410 25.57 0.61 43.33
C LEU A 410 24.73 1.62 44.13
N ASP A 411 24.10 2.58 43.46
CA ASP A 411 23.11 3.48 44.08
C ASP A 411 21.71 3.14 43.58
N VAL A 412 20.84 2.66 44.46
CA VAL A 412 19.43 2.34 44.15
C VAL A 412 18.56 3.53 44.52
N LEU A 413 17.99 4.22 43.53
CA LEU A 413 17.10 5.37 43.73
C LEU A 413 15.64 4.91 43.73
N ASP A 414 14.92 5.18 44.82
CA ASP A 414 13.45 5.20 44.83
C ASP A 414 12.96 6.64 44.59
N VAL A 415 12.23 6.83 43.49
CA VAL A 415 11.74 8.15 43.04
C VAL A 415 10.43 8.54 43.74
N LEU A 416 9.68 7.58 44.29
CA LEU A 416 8.46 7.84 45.07
C LEU A 416 8.78 8.21 46.52
N GLU A 417 9.67 7.46 47.18
CA GLU A 417 10.04 7.72 48.57
C GLU A 417 11.11 8.81 48.71
N GLY A 418 11.81 9.18 47.63
CA GLY A 418 12.90 10.15 47.66
C GLY A 418 14.13 9.62 48.42
N ARG A 419 14.43 8.32 48.28
CA ARG A 419 15.50 7.62 48.99
C ARG A 419 16.52 7.05 48.02
N ALA A 420 17.78 7.05 48.43
CA ALA A 420 18.87 6.36 47.76
C ALA A 420 19.47 5.30 48.70
N HIS A 421 19.72 4.10 48.18
CA HIS A 421 20.39 3.02 48.90
C HIS A 421 21.72 2.69 48.23
N THR A 422 22.83 3.07 48.86
CA THR A 422 24.18 2.78 48.37
C THR A 422 24.63 1.40 48.86
N ILE A 423 24.81 0.45 47.94
CA ILE A 423 25.29 -0.92 48.22
C ILE A 423 26.78 -1.00 47.88
N SER A 424 27.62 -1.27 48.88
CA SER A 424 29.06 -1.47 48.67
C SER A 424 29.36 -2.93 48.30
N LEU A 425 30.23 -3.13 47.30
CA LEU A 425 30.59 -4.42 46.74
C LEU A 425 32.09 -4.75 46.93
N PRO A 426 32.45 -6.05 47.01
CA PRO A 426 33.85 -6.51 47.01
C PRO A 426 34.47 -6.66 45.61
N ILE A 427 33.73 -6.32 44.54
CA ILE A 427 34.14 -6.44 43.13
C ILE A 427 34.03 -5.10 42.40
N ASN A 428 34.81 -4.90 41.34
CA ASN A 428 34.70 -3.73 40.46
C ASN A 428 33.78 -4.06 39.26
N LEU A 429 32.78 -3.22 39.03
CA LEU A 429 31.68 -3.47 38.09
C LEU A 429 32.03 -3.15 36.63
N LYS A 430 31.71 -4.08 35.74
CA LYS A 430 31.67 -3.89 34.28
C LYS A 430 30.26 -3.57 33.80
N SER A 431 29.30 -4.42 34.19
CA SER A 431 27.89 -4.28 33.83
C SER A 431 26.99 -4.91 34.90
N VAL A 432 25.72 -4.47 34.88
CA VAL A 432 24.68 -4.79 35.86
C VAL A 432 23.37 -5.03 35.09
N PHE A 433 22.68 -6.13 35.39
CA PHE A 433 21.38 -6.47 34.80
C PHE A 433 20.38 -6.87 35.89
N LEU A 434 19.22 -6.23 35.91
CA LEU A 434 18.21 -6.40 36.96
C LEU A 434 17.28 -7.58 36.62
N VAL A 435 17.80 -8.80 36.76
CA VAL A 435 17.11 -10.05 36.34
C VAL A 435 15.90 -10.43 37.20
N ALA A 436 15.76 -9.85 38.38
CA ALA A 436 14.58 -9.88 39.24
C ALA A 436 14.59 -8.65 40.18
N GLU A 437 13.52 -8.43 40.92
CA GLU A 437 13.44 -7.33 41.89
C GLU A 437 14.42 -7.51 43.06
N ASP A 438 14.58 -8.75 43.51
CA ASP A 438 15.48 -9.17 44.58
C ASP A 438 16.82 -9.74 44.10
N ARG A 439 17.04 -9.95 42.79
CA ARG A 439 18.23 -10.63 42.24
C ARG A 439 18.79 -9.95 41.01
N TRP A 440 20.05 -9.54 41.06
CA TRP A 440 20.72 -8.82 39.96
C TRP A 440 22.00 -9.54 39.53
N LEU A 441 22.22 -9.62 38.22
CA LEU A 441 23.41 -10.22 37.62
C LEU A 441 24.47 -9.13 37.45
N LEU A 442 25.62 -9.31 38.10
CA LEU A 442 26.77 -8.40 38.05
C LEU A 442 27.93 -9.07 37.30
N VAL A 443 28.68 -8.29 36.53
CA VAL A 443 29.88 -8.75 35.80
C VAL A 443 31.11 -7.97 36.28
N GLU A 444 32.21 -8.66 36.63
CA GLU A 444 33.44 -8.00 37.08
C GLU A 444 34.30 -7.49 35.92
N SER A 445 34.83 -6.27 36.02
CA SER A 445 35.68 -5.63 34.99
C SER A 445 36.94 -6.39 34.59
N LYS A 446 37.58 -7.11 35.53
CA LYS A 446 38.91 -7.70 35.33
C LYS A 446 38.88 -9.10 34.72
N THR A 447 37.80 -9.84 34.97
CA THR A 447 37.70 -11.28 34.67
C THR A 447 36.51 -11.62 33.77
N ASN A 448 35.57 -10.68 33.58
CA ASN A 448 34.20 -10.94 33.10
C ASN A 448 33.43 -11.98 33.95
N GLN A 449 33.89 -12.32 35.17
CA GLN A 449 33.20 -13.29 36.02
C GLN A 449 31.81 -12.78 36.43
N LYS A 450 30.82 -13.67 36.35
CA LYS A 450 29.42 -13.41 36.67
C LYS A 450 29.13 -13.66 38.15
N PHE A 451 28.36 -12.77 38.78
CA PHE A 451 27.92 -12.88 40.16
C PHE A 451 26.42 -12.58 40.28
N LEU A 452 25.74 -13.24 41.21
CA LEU A 452 24.35 -12.98 41.57
C LEU A 452 24.28 -12.24 42.90
N LEU A 453 23.92 -10.96 42.87
CA LEU A 453 23.59 -10.20 44.07
C LEU A 453 22.13 -10.46 44.45
N THR A 454 21.86 -10.81 45.71
CA THR A 454 20.51 -11.07 46.21
C THR A 454 20.17 -10.16 47.40
N LYS A 455 18.99 -9.55 47.36
CA LYS A 455 18.40 -8.67 48.39
C LYS A 455 17.40 -9.46 49.26
N PRO A 456 17.31 -9.22 50.58
CA PRO A 456 16.29 -9.87 51.42
C PRO A 456 14.86 -9.46 51.00
N MET A 457 13.97 -10.43 50.81
CA MET A 457 12.66 -10.25 50.15
C MET A 457 11.55 -9.58 51.00
N HIS A 458 11.82 -9.09 52.22
CA HIS A 458 10.80 -8.50 53.10
C HIS A 458 11.24 -7.16 53.69
N MET A 459 10.99 -6.05 52.97
CA MET A 459 11.00 -4.70 53.56
C MET A 459 9.69 -4.47 54.33
N GLY A 460 9.57 -5.12 55.49
CA GLY A 460 8.40 -5.03 56.38
C GLY A 460 8.72 -5.25 57.87
N ALA A 461 10.01 -5.45 58.20
CA ALA A 461 10.54 -5.49 59.56
C ALA A 461 11.88 -4.73 59.55
N GLU A 462 12.26 -4.10 60.67
CA GLU A 462 13.27 -3.03 60.71
C GLU A 462 14.74 -3.49 60.63
N ASP A 463 15.02 -4.75 60.27
CA ASP A 463 16.34 -5.39 60.42
C ASP A 463 16.91 -6.01 59.14
N THR A 464 18.25 -5.96 59.02
CA THR A 464 19.11 -6.58 57.99
C THR A 464 19.10 -6.00 56.56
N GLY A 465 19.50 -4.72 56.42
CA GLY A 465 19.89 -4.10 55.14
C GLY A 465 21.19 -4.64 54.51
N ILE A 466 21.37 -5.96 54.44
CA ILE A 466 22.60 -6.63 53.98
C ILE A 466 22.30 -7.52 52.78
N CYS A 467 22.77 -7.11 51.60
CA CYS A 467 22.69 -7.91 50.38
C CYS A 467 23.76 -9.01 50.40
N GLN A 468 23.52 -10.13 49.71
CA GLN A 468 24.44 -11.27 49.63
C GLN A 468 24.90 -11.47 48.19
N LEU A 469 26.22 -11.43 47.96
CA LEU A 469 26.82 -11.65 46.64
C LEU A 469 27.30 -13.10 46.50
N HIS A 470 26.89 -13.75 45.42
CA HIS A 470 27.21 -15.14 45.12
C HIS A 470 27.97 -15.25 43.79
N THR A 471 29.08 -15.99 43.77
CA THR A 471 29.78 -16.30 42.52
C THR A 471 29.02 -17.34 41.72
N ILE A 472 28.81 -17.06 40.43
CA ILE A 472 28.32 -18.03 39.45
C ILE A 472 29.54 -18.73 38.84
N THR A 473 29.52 -20.07 38.81
CA THR A 473 30.46 -20.88 38.04
C THR A 473 29.78 -21.40 36.78
N GLU A 474 30.50 -21.34 35.65
CA GLU A 474 29.99 -21.67 34.32
C GLU A 474 30.68 -22.95 33.84
N ASP A 475 30.09 -24.10 34.15
CA ASP A 475 30.68 -25.43 33.97
C ASP A 475 30.32 -25.98 32.57
N PRO A 476 31.28 -26.20 31.66
CA PRO A 476 30.98 -26.71 30.31
C PRO A 476 30.61 -28.19 30.36
N ILE A 477 29.89 -28.67 29.33
CA ILE A 477 29.61 -30.12 29.20
C ILE A 477 30.94 -30.90 29.11
N SER A 478 31.13 -31.84 30.04
CA SER A 478 32.28 -32.73 30.05
C SER A 478 32.20 -33.74 28.89
N THR A 479 32.80 -33.40 27.75
CA THR A 479 33.18 -34.38 26.73
C THR A 479 34.27 -35.27 27.30
N GLY A 480 34.08 -36.59 27.31
CA GLY A 480 34.96 -37.57 28.00
C GLY A 480 36.40 -37.73 27.46
N PHE A 481 36.90 -36.79 26.66
CA PHE A 481 38.29 -36.68 26.24
C PHE A 481 38.89 -35.43 26.90
N GLY A 482 40.06 -35.59 27.54
CA GLY A 482 40.62 -34.66 28.52
C GLY A 482 41.17 -33.32 28.01
N THR A 483 40.50 -32.67 27.06
CA THR A 483 40.79 -31.30 26.60
C THR A 483 39.68 -30.35 27.02
N THR A 484 39.82 -29.75 28.19
CA THR A 484 38.96 -28.64 28.63
C THR A 484 39.28 -27.39 27.82
N SER A 485 38.55 -27.17 26.73
CA SER A 485 38.50 -25.87 26.06
C SER A 485 38.10 -24.81 27.09
N GLY A 486 38.93 -23.79 27.29
CA GLY A 486 38.66 -22.73 28.27
C GLY A 486 37.34 -22.03 27.96
N VAL A 487 36.51 -21.84 28.99
CA VAL A 487 35.26 -21.08 28.86
C VAL A 487 35.62 -19.61 28.68
N GLU A 488 35.43 -19.10 27.47
CA GLU A 488 35.59 -17.69 27.16
C GLU A 488 34.42 -16.91 27.79
N LEU A 489 34.70 -16.18 28.87
CA LEU A 489 33.70 -15.48 29.67
C LEU A 489 33.16 -14.26 28.90
N THR A 490 32.06 -14.46 28.16
CA THR A 490 31.35 -13.38 27.46
C THR A 490 30.59 -12.48 28.44
N VAL A 491 30.53 -11.20 28.09
CA VAL A 491 29.64 -10.22 28.74
C VAL A 491 28.30 -10.24 27.99
N PRO A 492 27.15 -10.37 28.66
CA PRO A 492 25.86 -10.18 28.02
C PRO A 492 25.72 -8.78 27.41
N CYS A 493 25.05 -8.67 26.27
CA CYS A 493 24.53 -7.41 25.74
C CYS A 493 23.15 -7.09 26.34
N GLU A 494 22.31 -8.11 26.52
CA GLU A 494 20.92 -8.01 26.96
C GLU A 494 20.59 -9.24 27.82
N VAL A 495 19.84 -9.03 28.88
CA VAL A 495 19.35 -10.10 29.78
C VAL A 495 17.92 -9.79 30.16
N SER A 496 17.01 -10.74 29.96
CA SER A 496 15.60 -10.50 30.22
C SER A 496 15.34 -10.23 31.71
N ARG A 497 14.47 -9.27 31.99
CA ARG A 497 13.93 -9.04 33.34
C ARG A 497 12.94 -10.14 33.74
N ASP A 498 11.99 -10.41 32.85
CA ASP A 498 10.95 -11.41 33.06
C ASP A 498 11.42 -12.79 32.55
N GLN A 499 10.63 -13.84 32.81
CA GLN A 499 10.86 -15.20 32.31
C GLN A 499 10.02 -15.48 31.05
N LEU A 500 10.45 -16.42 30.20
CA LEU A 500 9.58 -16.95 29.13
C LEU A 500 8.37 -17.66 29.76
N PRO A 501 7.15 -17.45 29.22
CA PRO A 501 5.99 -18.28 29.53
C PRO A 501 6.28 -19.77 29.31
N ALA A 502 5.67 -20.65 30.10
CA ALA A 502 5.92 -22.10 30.02
C ALA A 502 5.66 -22.70 28.62
N GLU A 503 4.65 -22.18 27.91
CA GLU A 503 4.34 -22.58 26.53
C GLU A 503 5.47 -22.17 25.56
N ASN A 504 5.94 -20.92 25.66
CA ASN A 504 7.04 -20.39 24.85
C ASN A 504 8.38 -21.09 25.16
N LEU A 505 8.68 -21.32 26.44
CA LEU A 505 9.86 -22.09 26.89
C LEU A 505 9.82 -23.52 26.31
N GLY A 506 8.65 -24.18 26.39
CA GLY A 506 8.50 -25.55 25.92
C GLY A 506 8.55 -25.67 24.40
N ALA A 507 8.04 -24.67 23.67
CA ALA A 507 8.19 -24.56 22.22
C ALA A 507 9.66 -24.33 21.82
N ALA A 508 10.37 -23.42 22.49
CA ALA A 508 11.76 -23.10 22.19
C ALA A 508 12.74 -24.28 22.41
N LEU A 509 12.43 -25.17 23.37
CA LEU A 509 13.28 -26.31 23.73
C LEU A 509 12.77 -27.67 23.20
N GLY A 510 11.59 -27.71 22.59
CA GLY A 510 10.93 -28.95 22.13
C GLY A 510 10.51 -29.91 23.26
N GLN A 511 10.36 -29.41 24.49
CA GLN A 511 10.16 -30.21 25.70
C GLN A 511 9.16 -29.56 26.65
N LYS A 512 8.31 -30.33 27.34
CA LYS A 512 7.36 -29.78 28.33
C LYS A 512 8.05 -29.46 29.66
N ILE A 513 8.71 -28.31 29.71
CA ILE A 513 9.43 -27.80 30.88
C ILE A 513 8.65 -26.64 31.52
N VAL A 514 8.48 -26.67 32.83
CA VAL A 514 7.96 -25.56 33.64
C VAL A 514 8.99 -25.26 34.72
N SER A 515 9.79 -24.21 34.50
CA SER A 515 10.90 -23.83 35.38
C SER A 515 11.15 -22.31 35.25
N PRO A 516 11.59 -21.62 36.32
CA PRO A 516 12.15 -20.28 36.19
C PRO A 516 13.22 -20.25 35.12
N ASN A 517 13.32 -19.16 34.36
CA ASN A 517 14.30 -19.05 33.29
C ASN A 517 14.60 -17.58 32.98
N ARG A 518 15.74 -17.31 32.35
CA ARG A 518 16.05 -16.01 31.74
C ARG A 518 16.68 -16.19 30.36
N VAL A 519 16.38 -15.24 29.47
CA VAL A 519 16.96 -15.14 28.13
C VAL A 519 18.14 -14.19 28.18
N ILE A 520 19.26 -14.58 27.60
CA ILE A 520 20.51 -13.84 27.53
C ILE A 520 20.91 -13.73 26.06
N ALA A 521 21.45 -12.58 25.66
CA ALA A 521 22.02 -12.37 24.34
C ALA A 521 23.40 -11.72 24.44
N ASP A 522 24.38 -12.23 23.68
CA ASP A 522 25.73 -11.68 23.58
C ASP A 522 26.18 -11.56 22.10
N GLU A 523 27.45 -11.26 21.86
CA GLU A 523 28.01 -11.10 20.51
C GLU A 523 28.21 -12.43 19.76
N ASN A 524 28.22 -13.56 20.49
CA ASN A 524 28.58 -14.89 20.00
C ASN A 524 27.36 -15.81 19.81
N ASN A 525 26.20 -15.45 20.37
CA ASN A 525 24.98 -16.24 20.35
C ASN A 525 23.80 -15.42 19.79
N TYR A 526 22.84 -16.09 19.17
CA TYR A 526 21.55 -15.49 18.81
C TYR A 526 20.70 -15.27 20.06
N ALA A 527 20.57 -16.31 20.87
CA ALA A 527 20.00 -16.29 22.21
C ALA A 527 20.60 -17.42 23.05
N THR A 528 20.48 -17.30 24.36
CA THR A 528 20.83 -18.32 25.35
C THR A 528 19.72 -18.34 26.41
N ILE A 529 19.15 -19.50 26.72
CA ILE A 529 18.19 -19.68 27.82
C ILE A 529 18.93 -20.37 28.96
N VAL A 530 18.87 -19.77 30.15
CA VAL A 530 19.35 -20.40 31.40
C VAL A 530 18.14 -20.88 32.19
N ILE A 531 17.97 -22.20 32.31
CA ILE A 531 16.85 -22.85 32.98
C ILE A 531 17.15 -23.02 34.47
N GLY A 532 16.20 -22.62 35.31
CA GLY A 532 16.27 -22.54 36.77
C GLY A 532 16.70 -21.16 37.29
N PHE A 533 17.50 -20.41 36.52
CA PHE A 533 18.02 -19.11 36.94
C PHE A 533 16.92 -18.02 36.91
N PRO A 534 16.87 -17.08 37.88
CA PRO A 534 17.80 -16.87 39.01
C PRO A 534 17.38 -17.57 40.33
N ASP A 535 16.40 -18.47 40.27
CA ASP A 535 15.63 -18.90 41.44
C ASP A 535 16.01 -20.27 42.01
N LEU A 536 16.41 -21.21 41.16
CA LEU A 536 16.81 -22.55 41.58
C LEU A 536 18.26 -22.59 42.09
N MET A 537 18.45 -23.34 43.17
CA MET A 537 19.75 -23.60 43.81
C MET A 537 20.45 -24.88 43.30
N SER A 538 19.84 -25.57 42.34
CA SER A 538 20.47 -26.65 41.56
C SER A 538 21.40 -26.08 40.49
N PRO A 539 22.24 -26.90 39.84
CA PRO A 539 22.86 -26.53 38.57
C PRO A 539 21.77 -26.10 37.57
N ASN A 540 21.94 -24.92 36.97
CA ASN A 540 20.98 -24.34 36.04
C ASN A 540 21.41 -24.66 34.60
N GLU A 541 20.53 -25.24 33.78
CA GLU A 541 20.90 -25.75 32.45
C GLU A 541 21.01 -24.60 31.43
N VAL A 542 22.10 -24.54 30.67
CA VAL A 542 22.36 -23.46 29.70
C VAL A 542 22.18 -23.97 28.28
N TYR A 543 21.13 -23.51 27.60
CA TYR A 543 20.80 -23.84 26.21
C TYR A 543 21.11 -22.65 25.30
N SER A 544 21.85 -22.86 24.21
CA SER A 544 22.42 -21.76 23.40
C SER A 544 22.27 -21.98 21.90
N TRP A 545 21.90 -20.93 21.19
CA TRP A 545 21.88 -20.84 19.73
C TRP A 545 23.14 -20.11 19.26
N LYS A 546 24.26 -20.83 19.07
CA LYS A 546 25.56 -20.21 18.73
C LYS A 546 25.56 -19.61 17.32
N ARG A 547 26.20 -18.45 17.13
CA ARG A 547 26.45 -17.88 15.81
C ARG A 547 27.60 -18.61 15.10
N THR A 548 27.59 -18.59 13.78
CA THR A 548 28.72 -19.05 12.94
C THR A 548 29.89 -18.06 12.93
N SER A 549 29.62 -16.78 13.18
CA SER A 549 30.60 -15.70 13.32
C SER A 549 30.15 -14.70 14.39
N PRO A 550 31.06 -14.22 15.27
CA PRO A 550 30.76 -13.13 16.21
C PRO A 550 30.34 -11.85 15.49
N LEU A 551 29.45 -11.06 16.09
CA LEU A 551 29.00 -9.78 15.53
C LEU A 551 30.13 -8.74 15.37
N ALA A 552 31.19 -8.83 16.17
CA ALA A 552 32.37 -7.95 16.06
C ALA A 552 33.46 -8.47 15.09
N GLY A 553 33.18 -9.53 14.32
CA GLY A 553 34.18 -10.28 13.55
C GLY A 553 34.59 -9.69 12.19
N SER A 554 33.88 -8.67 11.67
CA SER A 554 34.15 -8.13 10.33
C SER A 554 35.35 -7.17 10.34
N SER A 555 36.49 -7.64 9.80
CA SER A 555 37.68 -6.82 9.57
C SER A 555 37.32 -5.59 8.73
N SER A 556 37.35 -4.40 9.35
CA SER A 556 37.10 -3.14 8.67
C SER A 556 38.22 -2.85 7.67
N ALA A 557 38.01 -3.27 6.42
CA ALA A 557 38.87 -2.93 5.31
C ALA A 557 38.96 -1.39 5.23
N LYS A 558 40.14 -0.84 5.56
CA LYS A 558 40.37 0.59 5.54
C LYS A 558 40.32 1.10 4.10
N THR A 559 39.14 1.53 3.67
CA THR A 559 38.98 2.33 2.45
C THR A 559 39.72 3.64 2.66
N ILE A 560 40.96 3.69 2.16
CA ILE A 560 41.73 4.93 2.03
C ILE A 560 40.89 5.91 1.19
N PHE A 561 40.98 7.21 1.49
CA PHE A 561 40.11 8.29 0.98
C PHE A 561 38.75 8.46 1.67
N THR A 562 38.78 8.77 2.96
CA THR A 562 37.98 9.89 3.53
C THR A 562 38.59 10.31 4.86
N GLU A 563 39.06 11.55 4.97
CA GLU A 563 39.47 12.12 6.25
C GLU A 563 38.25 12.69 7.00
N GLY A 564 38.25 12.60 8.33
CA GLY A 564 37.41 13.51 9.14
C GLY A 564 36.12 12.98 9.78
N ARG A 565 35.90 11.66 9.93
CA ARG A 565 34.94 11.11 10.94
C ARG A 565 35.33 9.70 11.38
N GLN A 566 35.77 9.55 12.63
CA GLN A 566 35.99 8.23 13.23
C GLN A 566 34.64 7.62 13.63
N SER A 567 34.32 6.44 13.10
CA SER A 567 33.15 5.67 13.54
C SER A 567 33.44 5.13 14.95
N GLY A 568 32.76 5.68 15.96
CA GLY A 568 32.82 5.16 17.33
C GLY A 568 32.11 3.80 17.43
N ALA A 569 32.42 3.04 18.48
CA ALA A 569 31.61 1.88 18.85
C ALA A 569 30.24 2.34 19.36
N VAL A 570 29.19 1.56 19.06
CA VAL A 570 27.82 1.84 19.50
C VAL A 570 27.77 1.81 21.04
N LYS A 571 27.37 2.92 21.67
CA LYS A 571 27.42 3.11 23.14
C LYS A 571 26.27 2.48 23.92
N GLN A 572 25.25 1.98 23.24
CA GLN A 572 24.02 1.45 23.83
C GLN A 572 23.65 0.07 23.30
N THR A 573 22.79 -0.60 24.06
CA THR A 573 22.28 -1.94 23.78
C THR A 573 21.16 -1.87 22.75
N ASN A 574 21.52 -1.97 21.46
CA ASN A 574 20.56 -2.04 20.34
C ASN A 574 19.80 -3.39 20.28
N CYS A 575 19.39 -3.95 21.43
CA CYS A 575 18.77 -5.26 21.56
C CYS A 575 17.59 -5.18 22.56
N VAL A 576 16.47 -5.80 22.24
CA VAL A 576 15.21 -5.73 22.99
C VAL A 576 14.60 -7.14 23.11
N SER A 577 14.20 -7.52 24.32
CA SER A 577 13.52 -8.79 24.60
C SER A 577 11.98 -8.65 24.65
N LEU A 578 11.27 -9.40 23.80
CA LEU A 578 9.80 -9.45 23.71
C LEU A 578 9.29 -10.86 24.08
N LEU A 579 9.43 -11.24 25.35
CA LEU A 579 9.23 -12.62 25.81
C LEU A 579 7.81 -13.20 25.60
N ARG A 580 6.77 -12.35 25.60
CA ARG A 580 5.39 -12.79 25.30
C ARG A 580 5.24 -13.22 23.85
N ALA A 581 5.83 -12.45 22.93
CA ALA A 581 5.96 -12.81 21.52
C ALA A 581 7.16 -13.76 21.26
N ASN A 582 7.83 -14.26 22.31
CA ASN A 582 9.03 -15.10 22.29
C ASN A 582 10.05 -14.67 21.21
N GLN A 583 10.33 -13.37 21.20
CA GLN A 583 11.24 -12.72 20.26
C GLN A 583 12.38 -12.03 21.00
N LEU A 584 13.55 -12.05 20.40
CA LEU A 584 14.68 -11.18 20.71
C LEU A 584 15.02 -10.41 19.44
N ILE A 585 14.97 -9.09 19.51
CA ILE A 585 15.13 -8.20 18.37
C ILE A 585 16.41 -7.39 18.56
N ARG A 586 17.17 -7.18 17.48
CA ARG A 586 18.42 -6.42 17.49
C ARG A 586 18.59 -5.67 16.17
N ALA A 587 18.88 -4.37 16.21
CA ALA A 587 19.35 -3.67 15.02
C ALA A 587 20.83 -4.05 14.77
N VAL A 588 21.13 -4.49 13.56
CA VAL A 588 22.48 -4.85 13.09
C VAL A 588 22.80 -4.08 11.82
N PRO A 589 24.07 -3.67 11.59
CA PRO A 589 24.45 -3.01 10.35
C PRO A 589 24.23 -3.91 9.12
N ALA A 590 23.88 -3.29 7.99
CA ALA A 590 23.68 -4.00 6.72
C ALA A 590 24.92 -4.75 6.18
N GLY A 591 26.10 -4.58 6.78
CA GLY A 591 27.31 -5.35 6.46
C GLY A 591 27.44 -6.68 7.22
N ASP A 592 26.79 -6.80 8.38
CA ASP A 592 26.81 -8.00 9.23
C ASP A 592 25.52 -8.84 9.06
N VAL A 593 24.59 -8.32 8.25
CA VAL A 593 23.46 -9.01 7.65
C VAL A 593 23.92 -9.82 6.43
N PRO A 594 23.45 -11.06 6.20
CA PRO A 594 23.86 -11.89 5.06
C PRO A 594 23.31 -11.44 3.68
N LEU A 595 22.94 -10.16 3.54
CA LEU A 595 22.48 -9.53 2.30
C LEU A 595 23.17 -8.18 2.07
N LYS A 596 23.24 -7.78 0.81
CA LYS A 596 23.54 -6.38 0.45
C LYS A 596 22.24 -5.58 0.39
N GLU A 597 22.35 -4.32 0.84
CA GLU A 597 21.35 -3.24 0.75
C GLU A 597 20.14 -3.34 1.70
N LEU A 598 20.17 -2.55 2.78
CA LEU A 598 19.14 -1.54 3.17
C LEU A 598 19.45 -0.91 4.54
N TYR A 599 18.85 0.25 4.83
CA TYR A 599 18.88 1.03 6.08
C TYR A 599 20.19 1.75 6.49
N PRO A 600 20.10 2.89 7.21
CA PRO A 600 21.26 3.69 7.61
C PRO A 600 22.02 3.07 8.78
N LYS A 601 23.21 3.63 9.07
CA LYS A 601 23.98 3.28 10.27
C LYS A 601 23.37 3.93 11.50
N ASP A 602 23.41 3.19 12.61
CA ASP A 602 22.99 3.57 13.96
C ASP A 602 21.47 3.84 14.10
N VAL A 603 20.78 2.88 14.73
CA VAL A 603 19.34 2.90 15.02
C VAL A 603 19.13 2.37 16.44
N LEU A 604 18.38 3.09 17.25
CA LEU A 604 18.02 2.75 18.63
C LEU A 604 16.64 2.08 18.67
N LEU A 605 16.37 1.24 19.67
CA LEU A 605 15.10 0.53 19.81
C LEU A 605 14.54 0.59 21.23
N ALA A 606 13.22 0.57 21.34
CA ALA A 606 12.48 0.29 22.57
C ALA A 606 11.35 -0.72 22.31
N SER A 607 11.08 -1.62 23.27
CA SER A 607 9.87 -2.46 23.25
C SER A 607 8.62 -1.62 23.47
N MET A 608 7.51 -2.00 22.85
CA MET A 608 6.19 -1.42 23.14
C MET A 608 5.20 -2.53 23.54
N GLY A 609 4.09 -2.13 24.16
CA GLY A 609 3.06 -3.07 24.63
C GLY A 609 2.54 -3.98 23.51
N GLY A 610 2.17 -5.21 23.87
CA GLY A 610 1.50 -6.15 22.95
C GLY A 610 2.38 -6.85 21.90
N GLY A 611 3.68 -6.53 21.80
CA GLY A 611 4.56 -7.08 20.75
C GLY A 611 4.88 -6.09 19.64
N GLY A 612 4.85 -4.79 19.94
CA GLY A 612 5.39 -3.74 19.08
C GLY A 612 6.85 -3.41 19.43
N VAL A 613 7.55 -2.77 18.50
CA VAL A 613 8.88 -2.18 18.69
C VAL A 613 8.88 -0.77 18.10
N VAL A 614 9.44 0.18 18.83
CA VAL A 614 9.75 1.51 18.30
C VAL A 614 11.22 1.55 17.92
N THR A 615 11.55 1.99 16.72
CA THR A 615 12.93 2.30 16.31
C THR A 615 13.07 3.78 16.01
N VAL A 616 14.19 4.38 16.41
CA VAL A 616 14.53 5.77 16.10
C VAL A 616 15.94 5.80 15.51
N ASP A 617 16.10 6.37 14.32
CA ASP A 617 17.42 6.60 13.73
C ASP A 617 18.00 7.95 14.18
N MET A 618 19.30 8.15 13.93
CA MET A 618 20.02 9.36 14.37
C MET A 618 19.49 10.66 13.73
N GLY A 619 18.62 10.58 12.71
CA GLY A 619 17.92 11.70 12.09
C GLY A 619 16.56 12.03 12.73
N GLY A 620 16.17 11.36 13.81
CA GLY A 620 14.90 11.60 14.50
C GLY A 620 13.67 11.04 13.77
N TYR A 621 13.87 10.15 12.81
CA TYR A 621 12.78 9.44 12.13
C TYR A 621 12.36 8.24 12.99
N VAL A 622 11.14 8.28 13.50
CA VAL A 622 10.54 7.29 14.39
C VAL A 622 9.71 6.32 13.55
N ARG A 623 9.92 5.02 13.70
CA ARG A 623 9.10 3.96 13.08
C ARG A 623 8.52 3.05 14.16
N LEU A 624 7.23 2.76 14.06
CA LEU A 624 6.54 1.77 14.88
C LEU A 624 6.38 0.49 14.06
N TRP A 625 6.94 -0.59 14.60
CA TRP A 625 6.88 -1.94 14.05
C TRP A 625 5.94 -2.80 14.89
N GLU A 626 5.22 -3.68 14.22
CA GLU A 626 4.46 -4.75 14.83
C GLU A 626 5.17 -6.07 14.51
N THR A 627 5.60 -6.81 15.51
CA THR A 627 6.33 -8.07 15.31
C THR A 627 5.64 -9.29 15.93
N GLY A 628 4.62 -9.07 16.78
CA GLY A 628 3.78 -10.12 17.33
C GLY A 628 3.02 -10.89 16.25
N LEU A 629 3.14 -12.22 16.22
CA LEU A 629 2.53 -13.06 15.19
C LEU A 629 0.99 -12.99 15.22
N ASP A 630 0.41 -13.13 16.40
CA ASP A 630 -1.05 -13.09 16.61
C ASP A 630 -1.66 -11.72 16.33
N THR A 631 -0.87 -10.64 16.39
CA THR A 631 -1.33 -9.29 16.09
C THR A 631 -1.20 -9.04 14.58
N LEU A 632 -0.04 -9.34 13.99
CA LEU A 632 0.19 -9.27 12.54
C LEU A 632 -0.86 -10.06 11.74
N GLN A 633 -1.25 -11.26 12.19
CA GLN A 633 -2.31 -12.03 11.55
C GLN A 633 -3.66 -11.29 11.55
N ARG A 634 -4.05 -10.66 12.66
CA ARG A 634 -5.29 -9.88 12.75
C ARG A 634 -5.21 -8.63 11.90
N SER A 635 -4.12 -7.87 12.00
CA SER A 635 -3.89 -6.68 11.18
C SER A 635 -3.85 -6.99 9.67
N LEU A 636 -3.34 -8.16 9.26
CA LEU A 636 -3.39 -8.61 7.87
C LEU A 636 -4.81 -8.92 7.40
N LEU A 637 -5.62 -9.60 8.24
CA LEU A 637 -7.03 -9.88 7.92
C LEU A 637 -7.87 -8.60 7.83
N GLU A 638 -7.67 -7.65 8.74
CA GLU A 638 -8.28 -6.31 8.68
C GLU A 638 -7.84 -5.55 7.42
N TRP A 639 -6.56 -5.64 7.04
CA TRP A 639 -6.04 -5.01 5.82
C TRP A 639 -6.60 -5.63 4.54
N GLN A 640 -6.71 -6.96 4.47
CA GLN A 640 -7.35 -7.65 3.35
C GLN A 640 -8.85 -7.33 3.27
N SER A 641 -9.55 -7.23 4.40
CA SER A 641 -10.96 -6.78 4.44
C SER A 641 -11.14 -5.36 3.90
N MET A 642 -10.22 -4.43 4.20
CA MET A 642 -10.25 -3.08 3.61
C MET A 642 -10.01 -3.04 2.09
N ILE A 643 -9.43 -4.08 1.48
CA ILE A 643 -9.24 -4.18 0.02
C ILE A 643 -10.39 -4.93 -0.66
N GLY A 644 -10.92 -5.98 -0.01
CA GLY A 644 -11.96 -6.87 -0.55
C GLY A 644 -11.38 -8.02 -1.37
N GLN A 645 -12.24 -8.95 -1.80
CA GLN A 645 -11.82 -10.13 -2.58
C GLN A 645 -11.85 -9.86 -4.09
N GLU A 646 -10.70 -9.98 -4.76
CA GLU A 646 -10.62 -10.26 -6.21
C GLU A 646 -10.44 -11.77 -6.41
N ASP A 647 -11.36 -12.41 -7.16
CA ASP A 647 -11.46 -13.86 -7.41
C ASP A 647 -11.53 -14.75 -6.15
N GLY A 648 -12.61 -15.54 -6.02
CA GLY A 648 -12.85 -16.48 -4.91
C GLY A 648 -11.92 -17.71 -4.88
N ARG A 649 -10.60 -17.48 -4.73
CA ARG A 649 -9.58 -18.52 -4.54
C ARG A 649 -9.19 -18.53 -3.05
N PRO A 650 -9.25 -19.69 -2.35
CA PRO A 650 -8.85 -19.74 -0.95
C PRO A 650 -7.36 -19.43 -0.80
N VAL A 651 -7.04 -18.35 -0.09
CA VAL A 651 -5.66 -17.96 0.21
C VAL A 651 -5.13 -18.83 1.35
N GLN A 652 -4.24 -19.77 1.03
CA GLN A 652 -3.56 -20.58 2.04
C GLN A 652 -2.45 -19.77 2.73
N VAL A 653 -2.80 -19.08 3.81
CA VAL A 653 -1.82 -18.37 4.66
C VAL A 653 -1.14 -19.38 5.59
N THR A 654 0.05 -19.83 5.22
CA THR A 654 0.87 -20.71 6.08
C THR A 654 1.61 -19.88 7.12
N ILE A 655 1.08 -19.85 8.35
CA ILE A 655 1.70 -19.16 9.48
C ILE A 655 2.59 -20.15 10.21
N HIS A 656 3.91 -19.89 10.19
CA HIS A 656 4.89 -20.61 10.99
C HIS A 656 5.31 -19.76 12.19
N CYS A 657 5.48 -20.40 13.36
CA CYS A 657 5.87 -19.72 14.59
C CYS A 657 7.39 -19.78 14.80
N PHE A 658 7.99 -18.61 15.01
CA PHE A 658 9.36 -18.39 15.46
C PHE A 658 10.49 -18.80 14.49
N GLN A 659 11.04 -17.82 13.76
CA GLN A 659 12.34 -17.19 14.09
C GLN A 659 12.66 -15.89 13.30
N VAL A 660 13.84 -15.32 13.59
CA VAL A 660 14.32 -14.02 13.10
C VAL A 660 14.61 -14.04 11.59
N ILE A 661 14.60 -12.86 10.97
CA ILE A 661 14.40 -12.66 9.52
C ILE A 661 15.59 -11.94 8.85
N VAL A 662 16.10 -12.44 7.71
CA VAL A 662 16.70 -11.67 6.58
C VAL A 662 16.75 -12.51 5.26
N ASP A 663 16.80 -11.86 4.09
CA ASP A 663 16.14 -12.34 2.84
C ASP A 663 16.94 -13.17 1.78
N LYS A 664 16.91 -12.78 0.48
CA LYS A 664 17.21 -13.59 -0.75
C LYS A 664 18.40 -13.00 -1.56
N THR A 665 19.20 -13.69 -2.39
CA THR A 665 19.38 -15.11 -2.86
C THR A 665 20.82 -15.20 -3.48
N THR A 666 21.35 -16.20 -4.23
CA THR A 666 20.80 -17.23 -5.15
C THR A 666 21.87 -18.27 -5.55
N LYS A 667 21.40 -19.41 -6.13
CA LYS A 667 22.08 -20.37 -7.04
C LYS A 667 23.03 -21.46 -6.49
N GLN A 668 22.67 -22.68 -6.92
CA GLN A 668 23.44 -23.92 -7.15
C GLN A 668 23.57 -25.02 -6.06
N VAL A 669 22.88 -26.13 -6.37
CA VAL A 669 23.37 -27.54 -6.43
C VAL A 669 23.22 -28.45 -5.20
N GLU A 670 22.23 -29.34 -5.36
CA GLU A 670 22.18 -30.78 -5.05
C GLU A 670 22.21 -31.39 -3.63
N TYR A 671 21.21 -32.26 -3.46
CA TYR A 671 20.94 -33.32 -2.49
C TYR A 671 22.11 -33.92 -1.67
N SER A 672 21.80 -34.18 -0.39
CA SER A 672 21.96 -35.53 0.17
C SER A 672 20.79 -35.86 1.13
N THR A 673 20.55 -37.14 1.41
CA THR A 673 19.33 -37.63 2.09
C THR A 673 19.55 -37.97 3.57
N GLY A 674 18.55 -37.69 4.41
CA GLY A 674 18.53 -38.12 5.82
C GLY A 674 17.18 -37.82 6.47
N SER A 675 16.43 -38.87 6.83
CA SER A 675 15.08 -38.73 7.41
C SER A 675 15.08 -38.74 8.93
N LYS A 676 14.19 -37.93 9.53
CA LYS A 676 13.17 -38.39 10.49
C LYS A 676 12.14 -37.31 10.81
N GLU A 677 10.99 -37.75 11.29
CA GLU A 677 9.83 -36.89 11.56
C GLU A 677 9.97 -36.12 12.89
N ASN A 678 9.29 -34.99 12.98
CA ASN A 678 8.68 -34.52 14.22
C ASN A 678 7.42 -33.72 13.87
N THR A 679 6.29 -34.08 14.48
CA THR A 679 4.98 -33.48 14.20
C THR A 679 4.52 -32.61 15.37
N CYS A 680 3.83 -31.51 15.06
CA CYS A 680 3.00 -30.77 16.01
C CYS A 680 1.61 -30.60 15.40
N ALA A 681 0.59 -30.64 16.25
CA ALA A 681 -0.79 -30.89 15.82
C ALA A 681 -1.46 -29.65 15.21
N ALA A 682 -2.11 -29.84 14.06
CA ALA A 682 -3.03 -28.86 13.50
C ALA A 682 -4.42 -28.99 14.16
N VAL A 683 -5.03 -27.87 14.49
CA VAL A 683 -6.48 -27.79 14.81
C VAL A 683 -7.23 -27.51 13.51
N SER A 684 -8.23 -28.33 13.20
CA SER A 684 -9.01 -28.24 11.96
C SER A 684 -10.42 -27.70 12.20
N VAL A 685 -10.86 -26.82 11.30
CA VAL A 685 -12.27 -26.49 11.06
C VAL A 685 -12.47 -26.47 9.54
N SER A 686 -13.52 -27.10 9.05
CA SER A 686 -13.67 -27.40 7.62
C SER A 686 -15.13 -27.48 7.17
N PHE A 687 -15.46 -26.85 6.04
CA PHE A 687 -16.65 -27.17 5.26
C PHE A 687 -16.43 -26.88 3.77
N GLU A 688 -16.39 -27.93 2.95
CA GLU A 688 -17.25 -28.05 1.77
C GLU A 688 -17.30 -29.50 1.26
N ILE A 689 -18.38 -29.86 0.56
CA ILE A 689 -18.74 -31.27 0.30
C ILE A 689 -18.24 -31.72 -1.08
N THR A 690 -17.08 -32.38 -1.11
CA THR A 690 -16.66 -33.19 -2.27
C THR A 690 -17.30 -34.57 -2.18
N VAL A 691 -18.09 -34.95 -3.19
CA VAL A 691 -18.67 -36.30 -3.29
C VAL A 691 -17.64 -37.25 -3.90
N GLU A 692 -16.88 -37.93 -3.04
CA GLU A 692 -15.95 -38.98 -3.44
C GLU A 692 -16.69 -40.23 -3.97
N ARG A 693 -16.06 -40.94 -4.90
CA ARG A 693 -16.58 -42.19 -5.46
C ARG A 693 -15.43 -43.06 -5.98
N ASP A 694 -15.37 -44.31 -5.52
CA ASP A 694 -14.51 -45.33 -6.13
C ASP A 694 -15.09 -45.81 -7.48
N SER A 695 -14.18 -46.11 -8.41
CA SER A 695 -14.49 -46.58 -9.75
C SER A 695 -14.35 -48.10 -9.90
N GLY A 696 -13.57 -48.77 -9.05
CA GLY A 696 -13.43 -50.23 -9.00
C GLY A 696 -12.93 -50.89 -10.29
N LEU A 697 -12.29 -50.13 -11.18
CA LEU A 697 -11.94 -50.56 -12.54
C LEU A 697 -10.56 -50.03 -12.96
N ASP A 698 -9.77 -50.88 -13.61
CA ASP A 698 -8.41 -50.56 -14.03
C ASP A 698 -8.29 -49.59 -15.22
N VAL A 699 -7.14 -48.93 -15.26
CA VAL A 699 -6.68 -48.06 -16.36
C VAL A 699 -6.03 -48.87 -17.48
N SER A 700 -6.09 -48.37 -18.70
CA SER A 700 -5.60 -49.06 -19.90
C SER A 700 -4.42 -48.33 -20.55
N SER A 701 -4.68 -47.43 -21.50
CA SER A 701 -3.69 -46.55 -22.09
C SER A 701 -4.27 -45.14 -22.31
N PRO A 702 -3.47 -44.08 -22.07
CA PRO A 702 -3.95 -42.71 -22.15
C PRO A 702 -4.28 -42.34 -23.59
N LYS A 703 -5.37 -41.59 -23.77
CA LYS A 703 -5.87 -41.14 -25.08
C LYS A 703 -6.61 -39.81 -24.94
N HIS A 704 -6.88 -39.10 -26.03
CA HIS A 704 -7.66 -37.86 -25.97
C HIS A 704 -9.12 -38.13 -25.54
N GLY A 705 -9.75 -39.12 -26.18
CA GLY A 705 -11.21 -39.33 -26.15
C GLY A 705 -11.86 -38.86 -27.45
N LYS A 706 -13.13 -39.20 -27.65
CA LYS A 706 -13.99 -38.61 -28.69
C LYS A 706 -14.53 -37.27 -28.21
N ILE A 707 -14.75 -36.33 -29.12
CA ILE A 707 -15.50 -35.10 -28.83
C ILE A 707 -16.98 -35.41 -28.98
N ASP A 708 -17.79 -34.99 -28.00
CA ASP A 708 -19.24 -34.99 -28.11
C ASP A 708 -19.70 -33.70 -28.81
N HIS A 709 -20.49 -33.82 -29.88
CA HIS A 709 -21.01 -32.66 -30.61
C HIS A 709 -22.19 -32.00 -29.90
N ASP A 710 -22.90 -32.74 -29.03
CA ASP A 710 -24.04 -32.23 -28.26
C ASP A 710 -23.64 -31.77 -26.84
N ASN A 711 -22.33 -31.86 -26.50
CA ASN A 711 -21.73 -31.53 -25.21
C ASN A 711 -22.51 -32.04 -23.98
N THR A 712 -22.94 -33.30 -24.02
CA THR A 712 -23.70 -33.90 -22.91
C THR A 712 -22.78 -34.24 -21.72
N PRO A 713 -23.25 -34.18 -20.47
CA PRO A 713 -22.41 -34.35 -19.28
C PRO A 713 -22.03 -35.83 -19.05
N HIS A 714 -20.82 -36.22 -19.43
CA HIS A 714 -20.30 -37.59 -19.26
C HIS A 714 -19.51 -37.75 -17.96
N VAL A 715 -19.91 -38.69 -17.10
CA VAL A 715 -19.25 -38.98 -15.80
C VAL A 715 -18.74 -40.42 -15.74
N GLY A 716 -17.51 -40.63 -15.27
CA GLY A 716 -16.94 -41.96 -14.95
C GLY A 716 -16.51 -42.84 -16.13
N GLY A 717 -16.74 -42.42 -17.37
CA GLY A 717 -16.40 -43.18 -18.59
C GLY A 717 -14.93 -43.06 -19.05
N ASN A 718 -14.59 -43.79 -20.12
CA ASN A 718 -13.29 -43.69 -20.81
C ASN A 718 -13.41 -43.50 -22.34
N MET A 719 -14.52 -42.91 -22.81
CA MET A 719 -14.80 -42.70 -24.24
C MET A 719 -14.70 -41.24 -24.69
N TRP A 720 -15.07 -40.29 -23.84
CA TRP A 720 -15.22 -38.88 -24.21
C TRP A 720 -14.11 -37.99 -23.64
N ALA A 721 -13.77 -36.94 -24.39
CA ALA A 721 -12.92 -35.83 -23.94
C ALA A 721 -13.80 -34.79 -23.21
N GLY A 722 -13.31 -34.24 -22.10
CA GLY A 722 -14.03 -33.24 -21.28
C GLY A 722 -14.99 -33.82 -20.23
N GLY A 723 -15.12 -35.15 -20.14
CA GLY A 723 -15.90 -35.82 -19.09
C GLY A 723 -15.25 -35.70 -17.70
N THR A 724 -16.04 -35.87 -16.65
CA THR A 724 -15.57 -35.72 -15.25
C THR A 724 -15.55 -37.05 -14.50
N GLY A 725 -14.58 -37.23 -13.58
CA GLY A 725 -14.37 -38.47 -12.82
C GLY A 725 -14.04 -39.71 -13.67
N GLY A 726 -13.67 -39.54 -14.94
CA GLY A 726 -13.43 -40.64 -15.90
C GLY A 726 -12.11 -41.38 -15.74
N ARG A 727 -11.78 -42.24 -16.71
CA ARG A 727 -10.44 -42.83 -16.83
C ARG A 727 -9.92 -42.84 -18.26
N ASP A 728 -8.60 -42.96 -18.43
CA ASP A 728 -7.86 -43.00 -19.71
C ASP A 728 -7.98 -41.75 -20.64
N THR A 729 -9.07 -40.98 -20.61
CA THR A 729 -9.32 -39.83 -21.49
C THR A 729 -8.93 -38.48 -20.88
N ALA A 730 -8.82 -37.44 -21.72
CA ALA A 730 -8.58 -36.08 -21.27
C ALA A 730 -9.85 -35.49 -20.62
N GLY A 731 -9.77 -35.02 -19.38
CA GLY A 731 -10.94 -34.61 -18.59
C GLY A 731 -10.58 -34.07 -17.20
N LEU A 732 -11.57 -33.92 -16.31
CA LEU A 732 -11.37 -33.42 -14.94
C LEU A 732 -11.67 -34.48 -13.86
N GLY A 733 -10.87 -34.50 -12.79
CA GLY A 733 -11.09 -35.35 -11.60
C GLY A 733 -10.88 -36.87 -11.77
N GLY A 734 -10.61 -37.35 -12.99
CA GLY A 734 -10.39 -38.76 -13.34
C GLY A 734 -8.97 -39.30 -13.10
N LYS A 735 -8.73 -40.55 -13.50
CA LYS A 735 -7.42 -41.26 -13.38
C LYS A 735 -6.85 -41.74 -14.72
N GLY A 736 -5.52 -41.67 -14.89
CA GLY A 736 -4.81 -42.21 -16.07
C GLY A 736 -4.99 -41.45 -17.40
N GLY A 737 -5.68 -40.30 -17.42
CA GLY A 737 -5.79 -39.44 -18.60
C GLY A 737 -4.51 -38.64 -18.90
N PRO A 738 -4.24 -38.25 -20.17
CA PRO A 738 -2.99 -37.59 -20.55
C PRO A 738 -2.90 -36.12 -20.11
N TYR A 739 -4.01 -35.37 -20.13
CA TYR A 739 -4.06 -33.97 -19.72
C TYR A 739 -5.48 -33.57 -19.34
N ARG A 740 -5.62 -32.44 -18.63
CA ARG A 740 -6.92 -31.90 -18.25
C ARG A 740 -7.57 -31.20 -19.45
N LEU A 741 -8.87 -31.43 -19.61
CA LEU A 741 -9.73 -30.73 -20.57
C LEU A 741 -11.06 -30.46 -19.88
N ASP A 742 -11.54 -29.22 -19.95
CA ASP A 742 -12.80 -28.77 -19.36
C ASP A 742 -13.81 -28.52 -20.47
N ALA A 743 -15.08 -28.86 -20.19
CA ALA A 743 -16.23 -28.69 -21.07
C ALA A 743 -17.41 -28.00 -20.36
N GLY A 744 -17.21 -27.47 -19.15
CA GLY A 744 -18.20 -26.71 -18.37
C GLY A 744 -19.06 -27.56 -17.42
N HIS A 745 -18.67 -28.82 -17.15
CA HIS A 745 -19.49 -29.78 -16.40
C HIS A 745 -19.05 -29.94 -14.94
N LYS A 746 -19.99 -30.31 -14.06
CA LYS A 746 -19.72 -30.49 -12.62
C LYS A 746 -18.63 -31.55 -12.40
N VAL A 747 -17.58 -31.18 -11.66
CA VAL A 747 -16.40 -32.02 -11.44
C VAL A 747 -16.68 -33.10 -10.39
N HIS A 748 -16.71 -34.35 -10.83
CA HIS A 748 -16.61 -35.52 -9.97
C HIS A 748 -15.13 -35.93 -9.81
N GLN A 749 -14.70 -36.27 -8.58
CA GLN A 749 -13.34 -36.71 -8.30
C GLN A 749 -13.29 -38.19 -7.92
N VAL A 750 -12.34 -38.91 -8.52
CA VAL A 750 -11.93 -40.25 -8.10
C VAL A 750 -11.09 -40.15 -6.82
N SER A 751 -11.15 -41.16 -5.95
CA SER A 751 -10.40 -41.24 -4.70
C SER A 751 -8.87 -41.14 -4.91
N GLN A 752 -8.14 -40.66 -3.91
CA GLN A 752 -6.69 -40.46 -4.04
C GLN A 752 -5.93 -41.79 -4.20
N ALA A 753 -6.34 -42.83 -3.46
CA ALA A 753 -5.77 -44.18 -3.58
C ALA A 753 -5.88 -44.74 -5.01
N GLU A 754 -7.02 -44.56 -5.70
CA GLU A 754 -7.18 -44.99 -7.09
C GLU A 754 -6.34 -44.18 -8.09
N LYS A 755 -5.95 -42.93 -7.77
CA LYS A 755 -5.03 -42.13 -8.60
C LYS A 755 -3.58 -42.58 -8.41
N ASP A 756 -3.18 -42.91 -7.19
CA ASP A 756 -1.81 -43.32 -6.87
C ASP A 756 -1.50 -44.74 -7.40
N ALA A 757 -2.49 -45.64 -7.37
CA ALA A 757 -2.43 -47.01 -7.89
C ALA A 757 -2.28 -47.14 -9.43
N VAL A 758 -2.31 -46.04 -10.19
CA VAL A 758 -2.07 -46.06 -11.65
C VAL A 758 -0.65 -46.58 -11.94
N PRO A 759 -0.46 -47.59 -12.81
CA PRO A 759 0.87 -48.13 -13.12
C PRO A 759 1.82 -47.09 -13.74
N GLU A 760 3.12 -47.18 -13.41
CA GLU A 760 4.11 -46.21 -13.90
C GLU A 760 4.28 -46.20 -15.42
N GLU A 761 3.97 -47.30 -16.11
CA GLU A 761 3.98 -47.33 -17.58
C GLU A 761 2.86 -46.45 -18.18
N VAL A 762 1.69 -46.44 -17.55
CA VAL A 762 0.54 -45.58 -17.91
C VAL A 762 0.87 -44.12 -17.59
N LYS A 763 1.48 -43.84 -16.43
CA LYS A 763 1.98 -42.50 -16.07
C LYS A 763 3.05 -42.00 -17.05
N ARG A 764 3.98 -42.85 -17.49
CA ARG A 764 5.01 -42.53 -18.50
C ARG A 764 4.38 -42.22 -19.86
N ALA A 765 3.50 -43.07 -20.37
CA ALA A 765 2.78 -42.83 -21.62
C ALA A 765 1.91 -41.56 -21.57
N ALA A 766 1.32 -41.26 -20.40
CA ALA A 766 0.53 -40.05 -20.20
C ALA A 766 1.43 -38.79 -20.25
N ARG A 767 2.60 -38.82 -19.59
CA ARG A 767 3.61 -37.75 -19.67
C ARG A 767 4.12 -37.54 -21.09
N GLU A 768 4.43 -38.60 -21.85
CA GLU A 768 4.88 -38.50 -23.25
C GLU A 768 3.80 -37.89 -24.16
N MET A 769 2.54 -38.30 -23.99
CA MET A 769 1.42 -37.73 -24.74
C MET A 769 1.13 -36.27 -24.33
N ALA A 770 1.25 -35.94 -23.05
CA ALA A 770 1.15 -34.58 -22.54
C ALA A 770 2.27 -33.69 -23.07
N GLU A 771 3.53 -34.14 -23.02
CA GLU A 771 4.67 -33.43 -23.57
C GLU A 771 4.54 -33.20 -25.07
N LYS A 772 4.03 -34.18 -25.83
CA LYS A 772 3.82 -34.00 -27.27
C LYS A 772 2.74 -32.95 -27.54
N ALA A 773 1.57 -33.07 -26.90
CA ALA A 773 0.48 -32.09 -27.04
C ALA A 773 0.90 -30.69 -26.55
N PHE A 774 1.70 -30.61 -25.50
CA PHE A 774 2.27 -29.37 -24.98
C PHE A 774 3.32 -28.77 -25.93
N LYS A 775 4.24 -29.57 -26.47
CA LYS A 775 5.24 -29.13 -27.47
C LYS A 775 4.58 -28.68 -28.77
N ASP A 776 3.49 -29.32 -29.19
CA ASP A 776 2.77 -28.94 -30.40
C ASP A 776 1.93 -27.66 -30.17
N ARG A 777 1.24 -27.51 -29.03
CA ARG A 777 0.66 -26.20 -28.63
C ARG A 777 1.71 -25.10 -28.45
N LEU A 778 2.89 -25.40 -27.92
CA LEU A 778 3.97 -24.43 -27.79
C LEU A 778 4.46 -23.98 -29.18
N LYS A 779 4.52 -24.84 -30.20
CA LYS A 779 4.85 -24.43 -31.58
C LYS A 779 3.77 -23.55 -32.21
N GLU A 780 2.50 -23.82 -31.92
CA GLU A 780 1.39 -22.95 -32.35
C GLU A 780 1.50 -21.56 -31.69
N ILE A 781 1.72 -21.52 -30.36
CA ILE A 781 1.70 -20.29 -29.55
C ILE A 781 2.98 -19.45 -29.71
N HIS A 782 4.17 -20.08 -29.74
CA HIS A 782 5.43 -19.33 -29.76
C HIS A 782 5.69 -18.63 -31.10
N MET A 783 5.95 -17.32 -31.01
CA MET A 783 6.93 -16.65 -31.88
C MET A 783 8.33 -17.19 -31.54
N SER A 784 9.26 -17.20 -32.50
CA SER A 784 10.68 -17.37 -32.18
C SER A 784 11.18 -16.20 -31.32
N GLU A 785 12.31 -16.34 -30.63
CA GLU A 785 12.89 -15.24 -29.84
C GLU A 785 13.23 -14.03 -30.72
N TYR A 786 13.66 -14.28 -31.96
CA TYR A 786 13.87 -13.27 -33.00
C TYR A 786 12.57 -12.57 -33.42
N ASP A 787 11.49 -13.33 -33.59
CA ASP A 787 10.18 -12.79 -33.96
C ASP A 787 9.55 -11.99 -32.80
N ALA A 788 9.68 -12.47 -31.57
CA ALA A 788 9.19 -11.78 -30.37
C ALA A 788 9.93 -10.45 -30.14
N SER A 789 11.26 -10.44 -30.25
CA SER A 789 12.05 -9.21 -30.13
C SER A 789 11.84 -8.24 -31.30
N MET A 790 11.61 -8.75 -32.52
CA MET A 790 11.19 -7.94 -33.67
C MET A 790 9.81 -7.29 -33.46
N TYR A 791 8.85 -8.00 -32.83
CA TYR A 791 7.54 -7.41 -32.51
C TYR A 791 7.63 -6.37 -31.39
N GLU A 792 8.34 -6.68 -30.29
CA GLU A 792 8.49 -5.76 -29.16
C GLU A 792 9.17 -4.44 -29.56
N LYS A 793 10.05 -4.44 -30.57
CA LYS A 793 10.59 -3.20 -31.15
C LYS A 793 9.48 -2.24 -31.60
N PHE A 794 8.49 -2.73 -32.36
CA PHE A 794 7.42 -1.91 -32.90
C PHE A 794 6.34 -1.62 -31.86
N SER A 795 5.88 -2.63 -31.11
CA SER A 795 4.86 -2.46 -30.05
C SER A 795 5.38 -1.54 -28.94
N GLY A 796 6.62 -1.73 -28.47
CA GLY A 796 7.25 -0.90 -27.45
C GLY A 796 7.38 0.58 -27.83
N ALA A 797 7.61 0.89 -29.11
CA ALA A 797 7.68 2.26 -29.62
C ALA A 797 6.33 2.98 -29.57
N VAL A 798 5.21 2.26 -29.76
CA VAL A 798 3.85 2.83 -29.81
C VAL A 798 2.98 2.57 -28.58
N LYS A 799 3.47 1.85 -27.57
CA LYS A 799 2.73 1.40 -26.39
C LYS A 799 1.97 2.50 -25.64
N ARG A 800 2.53 3.72 -25.55
CA ARG A 800 1.89 4.89 -24.93
C ARG A 800 0.85 5.52 -25.86
N GLN A 801 1.14 5.53 -27.15
CA GLN A 801 0.28 6.03 -28.23
C GLN A 801 -0.98 5.15 -28.39
N VAL A 802 -0.85 3.83 -28.25
CA VAL A 802 -1.96 2.87 -28.16
C VAL A 802 -2.87 3.19 -26.98
N GLN A 803 -2.31 3.40 -25.78
CA GLN A 803 -3.09 3.77 -24.60
C GLN A 803 -3.81 5.12 -24.78
N SER A 804 -3.12 6.12 -25.32
CA SER A 804 -3.73 7.42 -25.64
C SER A 804 -4.88 7.29 -26.63
N LEU A 805 -4.71 6.51 -27.70
CA LEU A 805 -5.74 6.29 -28.72
C LEU A 805 -6.94 5.51 -28.16
N ARG A 806 -6.73 4.52 -27.28
CA ARG A 806 -7.84 3.83 -26.57
C ARG A 806 -8.64 4.82 -25.70
N VAL A 807 -7.99 5.70 -24.93
CA VAL A 807 -8.68 6.74 -24.14
C VAL A 807 -9.46 7.71 -25.04
N ILE A 808 -8.90 8.09 -26.20
CA ILE A 808 -9.59 8.93 -27.19
C ILE A 808 -10.85 8.22 -27.72
N LEU A 809 -10.76 6.95 -28.11
CA LEU A 809 -11.88 6.16 -28.62
C LEU A 809 -12.99 5.98 -27.58
N ASP A 810 -12.66 5.68 -26.33
CA ASP A 810 -13.63 5.63 -25.23
C ASP A 810 -14.30 7.00 -24.99
N SER A 811 -13.54 8.10 -25.05
CA SER A 811 -14.08 9.46 -24.84
C SER A 811 -15.04 9.93 -25.93
N LEU A 812 -14.81 9.50 -27.19
CA LEU A 812 -15.70 9.77 -28.32
C LEU A 812 -17.02 8.98 -28.22
N GLN A 813 -17.01 7.81 -27.56
CA GLN A 813 -18.21 7.01 -27.31
C GLN A 813 -19.02 7.50 -26.11
N ALA A 814 -18.37 8.11 -25.10
CA ALA A 814 -19.00 8.50 -23.83
C ALA A 814 -20.20 9.46 -23.97
N LYS A 815 -20.26 10.26 -25.04
CA LYS A 815 -21.39 11.18 -25.31
C LYS A 815 -22.64 10.51 -25.90
N GLY A 816 -22.59 9.22 -26.23
CA GLY A 816 -23.62 8.56 -27.04
C GLY A 816 -24.96 8.27 -26.34
N LYS A 817 -25.08 8.36 -25.01
CA LYS A 817 -26.30 8.02 -24.25
C LYS A 817 -26.53 8.85 -22.97
N GLU A 818 -26.46 10.18 -23.05
CA GLU A 818 -26.95 11.01 -21.94
C GLU A 818 -28.48 11.02 -21.88
N ARG A 819 -29.05 10.73 -20.70
CA ARG A 819 -30.49 10.81 -20.42
C ARG A 819 -30.93 12.27 -20.27
N GLN A 820 -31.22 12.91 -21.40
CA GLN A 820 -31.76 14.27 -21.42
C GLN A 820 -33.21 14.33 -20.93
N TRP A 821 -33.65 15.55 -20.63
CA TRP A 821 -35.01 15.84 -20.19
C TRP A 821 -35.91 16.06 -21.40
N LEU A 822 -36.79 15.09 -21.69
CA LEU A 822 -37.86 15.24 -22.67
C LEU A 822 -38.83 16.32 -22.17
N LYS A 823 -38.77 17.54 -22.73
CA LYS A 823 -39.67 18.65 -22.39
C LYS A 823 -41.03 18.48 -23.07
N ASN A 824 -41.98 19.36 -22.73
CA ASN A 824 -43.33 19.42 -23.32
C ASN A 824 -44.15 18.11 -23.20
N GLN A 825 -43.94 17.34 -22.14
CA GLN A 825 -44.67 16.08 -21.90
C GLN A 825 -45.96 16.33 -21.12
N ALA A 826 -46.96 15.47 -21.33
CA ALA A 826 -48.20 15.47 -20.55
C ALA A 826 -48.11 14.65 -19.24
N LEU A 827 -47.03 13.88 -19.06
CA LEU A 827 -46.70 13.15 -17.83
C LEU A 827 -45.18 13.13 -17.63
N GLY A 828 -44.73 13.48 -16.42
CA GLY A 828 -43.32 13.48 -16.03
C GLY A 828 -43.10 14.21 -14.70
N GLU A 829 -41.87 14.65 -14.48
CA GLU A 829 -41.50 15.67 -13.49
C GLU A 829 -41.92 17.05 -14.03
N LEU A 830 -42.12 18.09 -13.21
CA LEU A 830 -42.55 19.40 -13.75
C LEU A 830 -41.38 20.11 -14.45
N ASP A 831 -41.56 20.68 -15.65
CA ASP A 831 -40.52 21.52 -16.26
C ASP A 831 -40.66 22.96 -15.74
N ASP A 832 -39.69 23.43 -14.97
CA ASP A 832 -39.75 24.70 -14.24
C ASP A 832 -39.85 25.90 -15.19
N ALA A 833 -39.29 25.76 -16.40
CA ALA A 833 -39.41 26.74 -17.48
C ALA A 833 -40.83 26.84 -18.09
N LYS A 834 -41.68 25.84 -17.82
CA LYS A 834 -43.06 25.69 -18.35
C LYS A 834 -44.14 25.94 -17.29
N ILE A 835 -43.76 26.35 -16.07
CA ILE A 835 -44.72 26.63 -14.99
C ILE A 835 -45.78 27.64 -15.46
N ILE A 836 -45.40 28.75 -16.10
CA ILE A 836 -46.35 29.79 -16.56
C ILE A 836 -47.40 29.22 -17.53
N ASP A 837 -47.00 28.34 -18.45
CA ASP A 837 -47.92 27.67 -19.38
C ASP A 837 -48.89 26.74 -18.63
N GLY A 838 -48.39 26.04 -17.60
CA GLY A 838 -49.22 25.21 -16.71
C GLY A 838 -50.24 26.00 -15.89
N LEU A 839 -49.92 27.24 -15.55
CA LEU A 839 -50.86 28.14 -14.84
C LEU A 839 -52.03 28.57 -15.75
N THR A 840 -51.79 28.62 -17.06
CA THR A 840 -52.80 28.99 -18.08
C THR A 840 -53.57 27.80 -18.65
N GLY A 841 -53.23 26.57 -18.24
CA GLY A 841 -53.97 25.34 -18.56
C GLY A 841 -53.35 24.45 -19.62
N GLU A 842 -52.13 24.75 -20.09
CA GLU A 842 -51.37 23.83 -20.94
C GLU A 842 -51.03 22.55 -20.16
N LYS A 843 -51.09 21.41 -20.85
CA LYS A 843 -50.81 20.07 -20.30
C LYS A 843 -49.41 19.59 -20.65
N ALA A 844 -48.83 20.09 -21.75
CA ALA A 844 -47.47 19.84 -22.19
C ALA A 844 -46.43 20.62 -21.35
N ILE A 845 -46.42 20.40 -20.04
CA ILE A 845 -45.66 21.20 -19.04
C ILE A 845 -44.68 20.37 -18.21
N TYR A 846 -44.64 19.06 -18.42
CA TYR A 846 -43.77 18.15 -17.71
C TYR A 846 -42.49 17.88 -18.50
N LYS A 847 -41.38 17.68 -17.80
CA LYS A 847 -40.15 17.07 -18.31
C LYS A 847 -40.04 15.62 -17.84
N ARG A 848 -39.74 14.69 -18.74
CA ARG A 848 -39.52 13.27 -18.38
C ARG A 848 -38.10 12.87 -18.71
N ARG A 849 -37.40 12.17 -17.80
CA ARG A 849 -36.19 11.43 -18.18
C ARG A 849 -36.61 10.28 -19.09
N GLY A 850 -36.21 10.37 -20.34
CA GLY A 850 -36.49 9.37 -21.37
C GLY A 850 -35.45 9.49 -22.47
N GLU A 851 -35.23 8.39 -23.18
CA GLU A 851 -34.31 8.34 -24.31
C GLU A 851 -35.09 8.88 -25.53
N LEU A 852 -34.78 10.13 -25.94
CA LEU A 852 -35.23 10.66 -27.23
C LEU A 852 -34.47 9.91 -28.32
N GLU A 853 -35.14 9.52 -29.41
CA GLU A 853 -34.44 9.25 -30.67
C GLU A 853 -34.11 10.62 -31.31
N PRO A 854 -32.84 11.03 -31.42
CA PRO A 854 -32.51 12.33 -32.00
C PRO A 854 -32.80 12.36 -33.50
N GLU A 855 -33.72 13.24 -33.93
CA GLU A 855 -33.97 13.48 -35.34
C GLU A 855 -32.84 14.29 -35.98
N LEU A 856 -32.40 13.85 -37.17
CA LEU A 856 -31.36 14.48 -38.00
C LEU A 856 -30.04 14.78 -37.25
N GLY A 857 -29.68 13.82 -36.40
CA GLY A 857 -28.40 13.65 -35.70
C GLY A 857 -28.39 12.26 -35.07
N THR A 858 -28.82 11.27 -35.85
CA THR A 858 -29.41 10.01 -35.38
C THR A 858 -28.48 9.16 -34.52
N PRO A 859 -29.02 8.38 -33.56
CA PRO A 859 -28.20 7.54 -32.70
C PRO A 859 -27.59 6.43 -33.56
N GLN A 860 -26.33 6.07 -33.31
CA GLN A 860 -25.59 5.13 -34.15
C GLN A 860 -26.30 3.76 -34.26
N GLN A 861 -26.83 3.45 -35.45
CA GLN A 861 -27.56 2.23 -35.79
C GLN A 861 -26.70 1.20 -36.53
N LYS A 862 -25.68 1.65 -37.27
CA LYS A 862 -24.77 0.83 -38.10
C LYS A 862 -23.32 1.12 -37.68
N PRO A 863 -22.33 0.23 -37.87
CA PRO A 863 -20.96 0.49 -37.44
C PRO A 863 -20.34 1.72 -38.13
N LYS A 864 -19.26 2.27 -37.57
CA LYS A 864 -18.35 3.17 -38.31
C LYS A 864 -17.35 2.27 -39.03
N ARG A 865 -17.12 2.44 -40.33
CA ARG A 865 -16.10 1.69 -41.07
C ARG A 865 -14.82 2.49 -41.19
N LEU A 866 -13.68 1.87 -40.86
CA LEU A 866 -12.36 2.47 -40.99
C LEU A 866 -11.47 1.63 -41.92
N ARG A 867 -11.03 2.22 -43.04
CA ARG A 867 -9.97 1.66 -43.89
C ARG A 867 -8.68 2.45 -43.73
N LEU A 868 -7.60 1.75 -43.38
CA LEU A 868 -6.25 2.30 -43.39
C LEU A 868 -5.54 1.89 -44.69
N LEU A 869 -5.26 2.87 -45.55
CA LEU A 869 -4.38 2.69 -46.71
C LEU A 869 -2.93 2.94 -46.30
N ALA A 870 -2.04 2.01 -46.63
CA ALA A 870 -0.63 2.08 -46.30
C ALA A 870 0.26 2.03 -47.56
N ASP A 871 1.08 3.07 -47.76
CA ASP A 871 2.16 3.03 -48.73
C ASP A 871 3.16 1.91 -48.36
N VAL A 872 3.25 0.92 -49.24
CA VAL A 872 4.20 -0.21 -49.19
C VAL A 872 5.00 -0.29 -50.49
N SER A 873 5.32 0.89 -51.06
CA SER A 873 6.07 1.03 -52.31
C SER A 873 7.60 0.94 -52.12
N GLY A 874 8.31 0.84 -53.24
CA GLY A 874 9.77 0.80 -53.24
C GLY A 874 10.45 2.09 -52.74
N SER A 875 9.76 3.24 -52.70
CA SER A 875 10.33 4.45 -52.07
C SER A 875 10.34 4.32 -50.54
N MET A 876 9.30 3.71 -49.96
CA MET A 876 9.22 3.43 -48.53
C MET A 876 10.42 2.60 -48.06
N TYR A 877 10.72 1.48 -48.71
CA TYR A 877 11.89 0.67 -48.38
C TYR A 877 13.22 1.41 -48.68
N ARG A 878 13.36 2.01 -49.88
CA ARG A 878 14.60 2.65 -50.32
C ARG A 878 15.05 3.81 -49.43
N PHE A 879 14.11 4.64 -48.96
CA PHE A 879 14.42 5.82 -48.16
C PHE A 879 14.34 5.56 -46.64
N ASN A 880 13.86 4.39 -46.20
CA ASN A 880 13.80 4.03 -44.78
C ASN A 880 15.15 4.18 -44.05
N GLY A 881 16.27 3.88 -44.71
CA GLY A 881 17.62 4.05 -44.15
C GLY A 881 18.07 5.52 -43.93
N LEU A 882 17.26 6.51 -44.32
CA LEU A 882 17.52 7.93 -44.15
C LEU A 882 16.52 8.64 -43.22
N ASP A 883 15.26 8.18 -43.18
CA ASP A 883 14.21 8.83 -42.37
C ASP A 883 13.25 7.85 -41.65
N SER A 884 13.52 6.54 -41.65
CA SER A 884 12.67 5.51 -41.04
C SER A 884 11.18 5.57 -41.48
N ARG A 885 10.86 6.03 -42.70
CA ARG A 885 9.44 6.16 -43.16
C ARG A 885 8.66 4.83 -43.17
N LEU A 886 9.28 3.73 -43.55
CA LEU A 886 8.64 2.40 -43.55
C LEU A 886 8.51 1.85 -42.12
N GLU A 887 9.49 2.09 -41.25
CA GLU A 887 9.38 1.77 -39.83
C GLU A 887 8.25 2.56 -39.16
N ARG A 888 8.13 3.87 -39.44
CA ARG A 888 7.03 4.71 -38.94
C ARG A 888 5.66 4.29 -39.50
N SER A 889 5.61 3.79 -40.74
CA SER A 889 4.40 3.15 -41.31
C SER A 889 4.00 1.88 -40.56
N MET A 890 4.98 0.99 -40.31
CA MET A 890 4.76 -0.26 -39.56
C MET A 890 4.40 0.01 -38.09
N GLU A 891 4.99 1.02 -37.45
CA GLU A 891 4.59 1.51 -36.12
C GLU A 891 3.13 2.01 -36.13
N ALA A 892 2.74 2.82 -37.10
CA ALA A 892 1.36 3.33 -37.22
C ALA A 892 0.34 2.19 -37.41
N VAL A 893 0.65 1.22 -38.29
CA VAL A 893 -0.18 0.02 -38.50
C VAL A 893 -0.24 -0.85 -37.25
N CYS A 894 0.88 -1.05 -36.54
CA CYS A 894 0.93 -1.75 -35.26
C CYS A 894 0.05 -1.06 -34.21
N MET A 895 0.16 0.27 -34.09
CA MET A 895 -0.61 1.08 -33.16
C MET A 895 -2.13 0.97 -33.40
N VAL A 896 -2.58 0.96 -34.66
CA VAL A 896 -4.00 0.79 -34.99
C VAL A 896 -4.49 -0.63 -34.67
N MET A 897 -3.71 -1.67 -35.00
CA MET A 897 -4.05 -3.06 -34.67
C MET A 897 -4.09 -3.34 -33.17
N GLU A 898 -3.23 -2.68 -32.37
CA GLU A 898 -3.27 -2.79 -30.90
C GLU A 898 -4.33 -1.86 -30.27
N ALA A 899 -4.61 -0.69 -30.82
CA ALA A 899 -5.62 0.21 -30.25
C ALA A 899 -7.06 -0.33 -30.42
N LEU A 900 -7.36 -0.95 -31.56
CA LEU A 900 -8.68 -1.51 -31.86
C LEU A 900 -8.92 -2.94 -31.31
N GLU A 901 -7.89 -3.57 -30.74
CA GLU A 901 -8.04 -4.82 -30.00
C GLU A 901 -9.07 -4.66 -28.87
N SER A 902 -9.92 -5.68 -28.69
CA SER A 902 -11.07 -5.70 -27.76
C SER A 902 -12.23 -4.74 -28.06
N TYR A 903 -12.10 -3.81 -29.01
CA TYR A 903 -13.25 -3.00 -29.49
C TYR A 903 -14.24 -3.78 -30.36
N GLU A 904 -13.88 -5.01 -30.79
CA GLU A 904 -14.69 -5.98 -31.55
C GLU A 904 -16.13 -6.20 -31.00
N HIS A 905 -16.38 -5.89 -29.73
CA HIS A 905 -17.69 -6.05 -29.08
C HIS A 905 -18.48 -4.73 -28.94
N LYS A 906 -17.84 -3.56 -29.02
CA LYS A 906 -18.52 -2.25 -28.88
C LYS A 906 -19.18 -1.78 -30.18
N PHE A 907 -18.75 -2.28 -31.34
CA PHE A 907 -19.43 -2.08 -32.62
C PHE A 907 -20.56 -3.09 -32.89
N LYS A 908 -20.78 -4.08 -32.00
CA LYS A 908 -21.89 -5.03 -32.10
C LYS A 908 -23.16 -4.49 -31.42
N ILE A 909 -24.08 -3.96 -32.23
CA ILE A 909 -25.51 -3.86 -31.88
C ILE A 909 -26.31 -4.73 -32.86
N LEU A 910 -27.51 -5.17 -32.46
CA LEU A 910 -28.40 -6.11 -33.18
C LEU A 910 -27.83 -7.55 -33.36
N LYS A 911 -28.02 -8.38 -32.31
CA LYS A 911 -28.08 -9.85 -32.47
C LYS A 911 -29.49 -10.43 -32.24
N GLU A 912 -30.47 -9.61 -31.88
CA GLU A 912 -31.81 -10.06 -31.45
C GLU A 912 -32.93 -9.80 -32.47
N PHE A 913 -32.70 -8.99 -33.52
CA PHE A 913 -33.68 -8.74 -34.58
C PHE A 913 -33.14 -9.14 -35.96
N ARG A 914 -33.17 -10.45 -36.26
CA ARG A 914 -33.23 -11.01 -37.63
C ARG A 914 -33.61 -12.49 -37.66
N ALA A 915 -34.85 -12.78 -37.29
CA ALA A 915 -35.53 -13.93 -37.86
C ALA A 915 -35.90 -13.63 -39.34
N GLN A 916 -36.02 -14.67 -40.17
CA GLN A 916 -36.61 -14.63 -41.52
C GLN A 916 -35.93 -13.72 -42.57
N CYS A 917 -34.78 -14.16 -43.08
CA CYS A 917 -34.50 -14.06 -44.52
C CYS A 917 -33.67 -15.27 -44.96
N SER A 918 -34.20 -16.12 -45.85
CA SER A 918 -33.63 -17.41 -46.21
C SER A 918 -32.87 -17.43 -47.55
N THR A 919 -32.61 -16.26 -48.14
CA THR A 919 -32.08 -16.13 -49.52
C THR A 919 -30.76 -15.36 -49.64
N CYS A 920 -30.27 -14.69 -48.59
CA CYS A 920 -28.98 -14.01 -48.59
C CYS A 920 -28.13 -14.37 -47.35
N GLY A 921 -27.09 -15.17 -47.55
CA GLY A 921 -26.19 -15.62 -46.49
C GLY A 921 -25.09 -14.61 -46.15
N THR A 922 -25.43 -13.52 -45.47
CA THR A 922 -24.43 -12.55 -44.96
C THR A 922 -23.90 -12.95 -43.59
N LYS A 923 -22.58 -13.11 -43.48
CA LYS A 923 -21.87 -13.22 -42.20
C LYS A 923 -21.67 -11.84 -41.60
N SER A 924 -21.53 -11.75 -40.28
CA SER A 924 -21.13 -10.52 -39.59
C SER A 924 -19.66 -10.20 -39.88
N TYR A 925 -19.39 -9.06 -40.53
CA TYR A 925 -18.03 -8.56 -40.77
C TYR A 925 -17.58 -7.63 -39.63
N PRO A 926 -16.30 -7.69 -39.22
CA PRO A 926 -15.66 -6.68 -38.37
C PRO A 926 -15.42 -5.33 -39.05
N ASP A 927 -15.09 -4.34 -38.23
CA ASP A 927 -15.35 -2.91 -38.51
C ASP A 927 -14.17 -2.11 -39.09
N TYR A 928 -13.01 -2.75 -39.28
CA TYR A 928 -11.85 -2.13 -39.93
C TYR A 928 -11.07 -3.09 -40.82
N ASP A 929 -10.37 -2.53 -41.82
CA ASP A 929 -9.39 -3.23 -42.65
C ASP A 929 -8.13 -2.38 -42.93
N ILE A 930 -7.08 -3.05 -43.40
CA ILE A 930 -5.80 -2.44 -43.76
C ILE A 930 -5.39 -2.97 -45.13
N VAL A 931 -5.16 -2.05 -46.06
CA VAL A 931 -4.83 -2.32 -47.47
C VAL A 931 -3.59 -1.52 -47.85
N GLY A 932 -2.68 -2.14 -48.60
CA GLY A 932 -1.48 -1.48 -49.11
C GLY A 932 -1.63 -0.99 -50.54
N HIS A 933 -0.77 -0.04 -50.95
CA HIS A 933 -0.52 0.27 -52.35
C HIS A 933 0.98 0.29 -52.66
N SER A 934 1.35 -0.16 -53.86
CA SER A 934 2.72 -0.14 -54.39
C SER A 934 2.68 -0.14 -55.92
N GLY A 935 3.83 -0.14 -56.60
CA GLY A 935 3.88 -0.27 -58.06
C GLY A 935 3.37 -1.60 -58.63
N ASP A 936 3.06 -2.59 -57.80
CA ASP A 936 2.41 -3.84 -58.23
C ASP A 936 0.87 -3.74 -58.26
N GLY A 937 0.27 -2.79 -57.54
CA GLY A 937 -1.19 -2.68 -57.43
C GLY A 937 -1.71 -1.74 -56.35
N PHE A 938 -2.99 -1.40 -56.49
CA PHE A 938 -3.72 -0.42 -55.67
C PHE A 938 -4.49 -1.03 -54.49
N ASP A 939 -4.57 -2.36 -54.38
CA ASP A 939 -5.41 -3.10 -53.43
C ASP A 939 -4.66 -4.32 -52.88
N ILE A 940 -3.61 -4.07 -52.10
CA ILE A 940 -2.74 -5.11 -51.53
C ILE A 940 -3.32 -5.52 -50.16
N GLU A 941 -3.92 -6.70 -50.08
CA GLU A 941 -4.55 -7.20 -48.86
C GLU A 941 -3.53 -7.39 -47.71
N LEU A 942 -3.58 -6.56 -46.65
CA LEU A 942 -2.72 -6.67 -45.47
C LEU A 942 -3.50 -7.22 -44.25
N VAL A 943 -4.69 -6.67 -43.98
CA VAL A 943 -5.66 -7.17 -42.98
C VAL A 943 -7.07 -7.09 -43.57
N ARG A 944 -7.73 -8.24 -43.72
CA ARG A 944 -9.15 -8.33 -44.09
C ARG A 944 -10.05 -8.08 -42.89
N CYS A 945 -11.21 -7.46 -43.10
CA CYS A 945 -12.29 -7.39 -42.12
C CYS A 945 -12.55 -8.78 -41.48
N ASP A 946 -12.78 -9.82 -42.30
CA ASP A 946 -13.11 -11.17 -41.83
C ASP A 946 -11.95 -11.93 -41.13
N LYS A 947 -10.76 -11.33 -41.02
CA LYS A 947 -9.54 -11.99 -40.52
C LYS A 947 -8.58 -11.03 -39.79
N ILE A 948 -9.12 -10.26 -38.84
CA ILE A 948 -8.34 -9.44 -37.90
C ILE A 948 -7.29 -10.28 -37.14
N PRO A 949 -6.05 -9.79 -36.97
CA PRO A 949 -4.99 -10.49 -36.25
C PRO A 949 -5.19 -10.45 -34.73
N LYS A 950 -5.38 -11.63 -34.12
CA LYS A 950 -5.80 -11.81 -32.72
C LYS A 950 -4.67 -11.96 -31.71
N ASN A 951 -3.43 -12.01 -32.19
CA ASN A 951 -2.23 -12.19 -31.37
C ASN A 951 -1.00 -11.55 -32.03
N ASN A 952 0.06 -11.36 -31.25
CA ASN A 952 1.28 -10.68 -31.68
C ASN A 952 1.97 -11.40 -32.86
N LYS A 953 1.82 -12.72 -32.98
CA LYS A 953 2.39 -13.53 -34.08
C LYS A 953 1.68 -13.23 -35.42
N GLU A 954 0.37 -13.04 -35.39
CA GLU A 954 -0.42 -12.59 -36.54
C GLU A 954 -0.17 -11.12 -36.88
N ARG A 955 -0.08 -10.23 -35.88
CA ARG A 955 0.27 -8.80 -36.10
C ARG A 955 1.67 -8.65 -36.69
N LEU A 956 2.65 -9.37 -36.16
CA LEU A 956 4.01 -9.44 -36.73
C LEU A 956 4.01 -9.94 -38.17
N LYS A 957 3.13 -10.90 -38.51
CA LYS A 957 3.00 -11.37 -39.90
C LYS A 957 2.58 -10.24 -40.83
N VAL A 958 1.65 -9.38 -40.43
CA VAL A 958 1.24 -8.19 -41.23
C VAL A 958 2.45 -7.27 -41.46
N LEU A 959 3.19 -6.93 -40.41
CA LEU A 959 4.37 -6.05 -40.52
C LEU A 959 5.47 -6.67 -41.40
N LYS A 960 5.71 -7.99 -41.28
CA LYS A 960 6.63 -8.73 -42.16
C LYS A 960 6.17 -8.74 -43.61
N THR A 961 4.86 -8.86 -43.88
CA THR A 961 4.30 -8.72 -45.24
C THR A 961 4.54 -7.32 -45.79
N MET A 962 4.26 -6.26 -45.03
CA MET A 962 4.52 -4.87 -45.47
C MET A 962 5.99 -4.64 -45.84
N HIS A 963 6.91 -5.07 -44.97
CA HIS A 963 8.35 -4.93 -45.19
C HIS A 963 8.82 -5.71 -46.42
N ALA A 964 8.40 -6.97 -46.57
CA ALA A 964 8.75 -7.80 -47.72
C ALA A 964 8.16 -7.23 -49.02
N HIS A 965 6.91 -6.77 -49.00
CA HIS A 965 6.27 -6.20 -50.19
C HIS A 965 6.98 -4.92 -50.65
N SER A 966 7.33 -4.03 -49.71
CA SER A 966 8.08 -2.80 -50.01
C SER A 966 9.50 -3.06 -50.54
N GLN A 967 10.08 -4.21 -50.20
CA GLN A 967 11.40 -4.63 -50.66
C GLN A 967 11.39 -5.21 -52.08
N PHE A 968 10.30 -5.86 -52.50
CA PHE A 968 10.24 -6.65 -53.74
C PHE A 968 9.28 -6.12 -54.82
N CYS A 969 8.49 -5.08 -54.55
CA CYS A 969 7.53 -4.55 -55.52
C CYS A 969 8.17 -3.84 -56.72
N MET A 970 7.46 -3.83 -57.84
CA MET A 970 7.81 -3.04 -59.01
C MET A 970 7.80 -1.53 -58.73
N SER A 971 8.55 -0.78 -59.53
CA SER A 971 8.63 0.68 -59.42
C SER A 971 7.39 1.35 -60.03
N GLY A 972 6.54 1.89 -59.16
CA GLY A 972 5.34 2.66 -59.52
C GLY A 972 4.69 3.24 -58.27
N ASP A 973 3.62 4.00 -58.48
CA ASP A 973 2.76 4.52 -57.42
C ASP A 973 1.32 4.45 -57.91
N TYR A 974 0.44 3.91 -57.06
CA TYR A 974 -0.99 3.78 -57.28
C TYR A 974 -1.77 4.46 -56.12
N THR A 975 -1.16 5.40 -55.40
CA THR A 975 -1.80 6.12 -54.27
C THR A 975 -3.14 6.74 -54.68
N LEU A 976 -3.22 7.31 -55.90
CA LEU A 976 -4.43 7.94 -56.41
C LEU A 976 -5.53 6.90 -56.68
N GLU A 977 -5.23 5.86 -57.45
CA GLU A 977 -6.14 4.77 -57.79
C GLU A 977 -6.59 3.99 -56.55
N SER A 978 -5.70 3.80 -55.58
CA SER A 978 -5.99 3.15 -54.29
C SER A 978 -6.93 4.01 -53.44
N THR A 979 -6.68 5.31 -53.35
CA THR A 979 -7.56 6.26 -52.65
C THR A 979 -8.94 6.31 -53.29
N GLU A 980 -9.01 6.41 -54.63
CA GLU A 980 -10.28 6.34 -55.36
C GLU A 980 -10.99 4.99 -55.17
N HIS A 981 -10.27 3.87 -55.15
CA HIS A 981 -10.86 2.54 -54.94
C HIS A 981 -11.43 2.42 -53.52
N ALA A 982 -10.65 2.74 -52.48
CA ALA A 982 -11.07 2.68 -51.09
C ALA A 982 -12.30 3.55 -50.81
N VAL A 983 -12.33 4.79 -51.31
CA VAL A 983 -13.47 5.71 -51.15
C VAL A 983 -14.74 5.21 -51.87
N LYS A 984 -14.59 4.51 -53.00
CA LYS A 984 -15.72 3.90 -53.74
C LYS A 984 -16.15 2.54 -53.20
N GLU A 985 -15.28 1.82 -52.50
CA GLU A 985 -15.54 0.47 -52.00
C GLU A 985 -16.08 0.48 -50.56
N ILE A 986 -15.50 1.28 -49.65
CA ILE A 986 -15.92 1.33 -48.25
C ILE A 986 -17.41 1.68 -48.11
N ALA A 987 -17.92 2.51 -49.04
CA ALA A 987 -19.30 2.97 -49.15
C ALA A 987 -20.27 1.99 -49.85
N ARG A 988 -19.85 0.75 -50.19
CA ARG A 988 -20.72 -0.28 -50.79
C ARG A 988 -21.59 -1.01 -49.77
N GLU A 989 -21.19 -1.03 -48.51
CA GLU A 989 -21.93 -1.64 -47.40
C GLU A 989 -22.42 -0.54 -46.46
N GLU A 990 -23.61 -0.69 -45.89
CA GLU A 990 -24.21 0.38 -45.10
C GLU A 990 -23.51 0.58 -43.74
N ALA A 991 -22.93 1.76 -43.57
CA ALA A 991 -22.35 2.27 -42.32
C ALA A 991 -22.93 3.66 -42.00
N ASP A 992 -22.82 4.10 -40.74
CA ASP A 992 -23.25 5.45 -40.35
C ASP A 992 -22.17 6.50 -40.67
N GLU A 993 -20.88 6.11 -40.60
CA GLU A 993 -19.75 6.92 -41.02
C GLU A 993 -18.67 6.05 -41.68
N TYR A 994 -17.99 6.61 -42.67
CA TYR A 994 -16.92 5.96 -43.43
C TYR A 994 -15.63 6.79 -43.32
N PHE A 995 -14.53 6.17 -42.89
CA PHE A 995 -13.22 6.79 -42.76
C PHE A 995 -12.21 6.08 -43.67
N VAL A 996 -11.48 6.85 -44.48
CA VAL A 996 -10.33 6.38 -45.25
C VAL A 996 -9.11 7.20 -44.85
N ILE A 997 -8.07 6.57 -44.34
CA ILE A 997 -6.86 7.25 -43.88
C ILE A 997 -5.68 6.75 -44.71
N VAL A 998 -5.02 7.64 -45.44
CA VAL A 998 -3.94 7.31 -46.38
C VAL A 998 -2.58 7.67 -45.79
N LEU A 999 -1.77 6.67 -45.46
CA LEU A 999 -0.38 6.85 -45.04
C LEU A 999 0.52 6.89 -46.28
N SER A 1000 1.21 8.01 -46.54
CA SER A 1000 2.03 8.20 -47.75
C SER A 1000 3.36 8.89 -47.45
N ASP A 1001 4.39 8.64 -48.27
CA ASP A 1001 5.70 9.32 -48.18
C ASP A 1001 5.79 10.72 -48.82
N ALA A 1002 4.65 11.23 -49.33
CA ALA A 1002 4.46 12.53 -49.97
C ALA A 1002 5.16 12.74 -51.34
N ASN A 1003 5.75 11.72 -51.95
CA ASN A 1003 6.49 11.78 -53.23
C ASN A 1003 5.59 11.86 -54.50
N LEU A 1004 4.33 12.32 -54.36
CA LEU A 1004 3.29 12.29 -55.40
C LEU A 1004 3.68 13.00 -56.72
N GLU A 1005 4.40 14.13 -56.61
CA GLU A 1005 4.84 14.93 -57.77
C GLU A 1005 5.65 14.09 -58.78
N ARG A 1006 6.41 13.11 -58.28
CA ARG A 1006 7.32 12.28 -59.08
C ARG A 1006 6.59 11.28 -59.99
N TYR A 1007 5.35 10.95 -59.67
CA TYR A 1007 4.51 10.00 -60.40
C TYR A 1007 3.44 10.70 -61.26
N GLY A 1008 3.49 12.04 -61.38
CA GLY A 1008 2.50 12.80 -62.16
C GLY A 1008 1.14 12.94 -61.48
N ILE A 1009 1.05 12.65 -60.18
CA ILE A 1009 -0.15 12.88 -59.37
C ILE A 1009 -0.11 14.35 -58.92
N SER A 1010 -0.94 15.20 -59.53
CA SER A 1010 -1.07 16.60 -59.09
C SER A 1010 -1.84 16.69 -57.77
N PRO A 1011 -1.58 17.71 -56.93
CA PRO A 1011 -2.35 17.93 -55.70
C PRO A 1011 -3.85 18.03 -55.95
N ASP A 1012 -4.28 18.61 -57.07
CA ASP A 1012 -5.69 18.76 -57.44
C ASP A 1012 -6.36 17.41 -57.73
N ARG A 1013 -5.65 16.48 -58.42
CA ARG A 1013 -6.15 15.12 -58.65
C ARG A 1013 -6.25 14.34 -57.34
N PHE A 1014 -5.27 14.49 -56.45
CA PHE A 1014 -5.32 13.82 -55.14
C PHE A 1014 -6.41 14.41 -54.23
N ALA A 1015 -6.63 15.73 -54.27
CA ALA A 1015 -7.77 16.38 -53.62
C ALA A 1015 -9.12 15.87 -54.15
N GLN A 1016 -9.24 15.67 -55.47
CA GLN A 1016 -10.42 15.06 -56.10
C GLN A 1016 -10.63 13.62 -55.63
N ALA A 1017 -9.58 12.78 -55.55
CA ALA A 1017 -9.70 11.43 -55.00
C ALA A 1017 -10.16 11.43 -53.53
N LEU A 1018 -9.59 12.30 -52.69
CA LEU A 1018 -9.98 12.50 -51.28
C LEU A 1018 -11.38 13.13 -51.10
N THR A 1019 -12.05 13.55 -52.18
CA THR A 1019 -13.39 14.16 -52.13
C THR A 1019 -14.41 13.52 -53.10
N CYS A 1020 -14.04 12.43 -53.79
CA CYS A 1020 -14.86 11.85 -54.87
C CYS A 1020 -16.19 11.21 -54.41
N ASN A 1021 -16.35 10.95 -53.11
CA ASN A 1021 -17.63 10.63 -52.48
C ASN A 1021 -17.85 11.55 -51.26
N PRO A 1022 -18.89 12.41 -51.22
CA PRO A 1022 -19.14 13.31 -50.09
C PRO A 1022 -19.54 12.58 -48.80
N GLN A 1023 -19.96 11.31 -48.87
CA GLN A 1023 -20.29 10.51 -47.68
C GLN A 1023 -19.03 9.94 -46.98
N VAL A 1024 -17.84 10.06 -47.57
CA VAL A 1024 -16.61 9.45 -47.05
C VAL A 1024 -15.65 10.51 -46.54
N ASN A 1025 -15.24 10.34 -45.28
CA ASN A 1025 -14.27 11.17 -44.60
C ASN A 1025 -12.87 10.63 -44.91
N ALA A 1026 -12.32 11.04 -46.05
CA ALA A 1026 -11.01 10.64 -46.52
C ALA A 1026 -9.93 11.68 -46.16
N PHE A 1027 -8.81 11.20 -45.60
CA PHE A 1027 -7.71 12.02 -45.08
C PHE A 1027 -6.35 11.48 -45.52
N ALA A 1028 -5.40 12.37 -45.78
CA ALA A 1028 -3.99 12.00 -46.02
C ALA A 1028 -3.12 12.31 -44.79
N VAL A 1029 -2.26 11.38 -44.40
CA VAL A 1029 -1.26 11.53 -43.33
C VAL A 1029 0.12 11.26 -43.92
N PHE A 1030 0.88 12.33 -44.16
CA PHE A 1030 2.22 12.24 -44.71
C PHE A 1030 3.23 11.83 -43.64
N ILE A 1031 3.66 10.57 -43.72
CA ILE A 1031 4.63 9.95 -42.80
C ILE A 1031 6.07 10.03 -43.33
N GLY A 1032 6.27 10.51 -44.56
CA GLY A 1032 7.56 10.84 -45.13
C GLY A 1032 7.53 12.20 -45.83
N SER A 1033 8.70 12.67 -46.27
CA SER A 1033 8.83 13.80 -47.20
C SER A 1033 10.18 13.71 -47.93
N LEU A 1034 10.28 14.29 -49.11
CA LEU A 1034 11.57 14.61 -49.74
C LEU A 1034 11.66 16.14 -49.81
N GLY A 1035 12.50 16.72 -48.95
CA GLY A 1035 12.48 18.17 -48.70
C GLY A 1035 11.17 18.60 -48.04
N ASP A 1036 10.58 19.71 -48.51
CA ASP A 1036 9.36 20.31 -47.97
C ASP A 1036 8.05 19.80 -48.63
N GLN A 1037 8.12 18.78 -49.49
CA GLN A 1037 6.98 18.26 -50.27
C GLN A 1037 5.73 17.98 -49.43
N ALA A 1038 5.85 17.33 -48.26
CA ALA A 1038 4.70 17.06 -47.39
C ALA A 1038 4.01 18.34 -46.88
N VAL A 1039 4.79 19.38 -46.57
CA VAL A 1039 4.27 20.69 -46.11
C VAL A 1039 3.69 21.49 -47.28
N ARG A 1040 4.27 21.37 -48.48
CA ARG A 1040 3.71 21.95 -49.70
C ARG A 1040 2.35 21.31 -50.05
N LEU A 1041 2.28 19.98 -50.03
CA LEU A 1041 1.03 19.23 -50.26
C LEU A 1041 -0.04 19.57 -49.21
N GLN A 1042 0.32 19.66 -47.93
CA GLN A 1042 -0.63 20.04 -46.87
C GLN A 1042 -1.25 21.44 -47.08
N ARG A 1043 -0.52 22.37 -47.72
CA ARG A 1043 -1.01 23.72 -48.04
C ARG A 1043 -1.87 23.79 -49.31
N THR A 1044 -1.83 22.78 -50.17
CA THR A 1044 -2.59 22.73 -51.43
C THR A 1044 -3.81 21.82 -51.35
N LEU A 1045 -3.78 20.79 -50.51
CA LEU A 1045 -4.93 19.92 -50.24
C LEU A 1045 -6.00 20.65 -49.39
N PRO A 1046 -7.26 20.18 -49.40
CA PRO A 1046 -8.34 20.79 -48.64
C PRO A 1046 -8.02 20.88 -47.14
N ALA A 1047 -8.30 22.03 -46.52
CA ALA A 1047 -8.07 22.27 -45.11
C ALA A 1047 -8.74 21.20 -44.24
N GLY A 1048 -8.01 20.67 -43.26
CA GLY A 1048 -8.48 19.58 -42.40
C GLY A 1048 -8.44 18.16 -43.02
N ARG A 1049 -8.26 18.01 -44.35
CA ARG A 1049 -8.12 16.68 -45.00
C ARG A 1049 -6.68 16.19 -45.15
N SER A 1050 -5.68 16.94 -44.67
CA SER A 1050 -4.27 16.51 -44.74
C SER A 1050 -3.41 16.91 -43.53
N PHE A 1051 -2.54 16.00 -43.13
CA PHE A 1051 -1.68 16.09 -41.95
C PHE A 1051 -0.26 15.64 -42.27
N VAL A 1052 0.73 16.14 -41.53
CA VAL A 1052 2.13 15.71 -41.61
C VAL A 1052 2.52 15.11 -40.27
N ALA A 1053 2.96 13.86 -40.26
CA ALA A 1053 3.26 13.07 -39.07
C ALA A 1053 4.72 12.61 -39.10
N MET A 1054 5.64 13.49 -38.70
CA MET A 1054 7.08 13.16 -38.72
C MET A 1054 7.51 12.31 -37.51
N ASP A 1055 6.77 12.36 -36.40
CA ASP A 1055 6.97 11.51 -35.23
C ASP A 1055 5.69 10.68 -35.00
N THR A 1056 5.82 9.37 -34.76
CA THR A 1056 4.65 8.48 -34.52
C THR A 1056 3.86 8.86 -33.26
N LYS A 1057 4.46 9.64 -32.35
CA LYS A 1057 3.75 10.30 -31.23
C LYS A 1057 2.67 11.30 -31.66
N GLN A 1058 2.75 11.85 -32.88
CA GLN A 1058 1.77 12.81 -33.42
C GLN A 1058 0.50 12.11 -33.93
N ILE A 1059 0.59 10.83 -34.29
CA ILE A 1059 -0.50 10.10 -34.97
C ILE A 1059 -1.77 9.97 -34.10
N PRO A 1060 -1.72 9.68 -32.78
CA PRO A 1060 -2.92 9.70 -31.93
C PRO A 1060 -3.65 11.06 -31.92
N GLN A 1061 -2.90 12.17 -31.92
CA GLN A 1061 -3.48 13.52 -31.95
C GLN A 1061 -4.09 13.84 -33.31
N ILE A 1062 -3.45 13.42 -34.40
CA ILE A 1062 -3.98 13.52 -35.76
C ILE A 1062 -5.27 12.69 -35.91
N LEU A 1063 -5.28 11.45 -35.41
CA LEU A 1063 -6.48 10.60 -35.40
C LEU A 1063 -7.61 11.20 -34.54
N GLN A 1064 -7.29 11.80 -33.39
CA GLN A 1064 -8.26 12.54 -32.57
C GLN A 1064 -8.85 13.73 -33.34
N GLN A 1065 -8.02 14.52 -34.03
CA GLN A 1065 -8.46 15.64 -34.85
C GLN A 1065 -9.35 15.16 -36.00
N ILE A 1066 -8.97 14.07 -36.68
CA ILE A 1066 -9.77 13.41 -37.71
C ILE A 1066 -11.16 13.05 -37.18
N PHE A 1067 -11.26 12.22 -36.13
CA PHE A 1067 -12.55 11.75 -35.59
C PHE A 1067 -13.39 12.84 -34.91
N THR A 1068 -12.76 13.92 -34.42
CA THR A 1068 -13.48 15.06 -33.82
C THR A 1068 -13.98 16.04 -34.89
N SER A 1069 -13.22 16.24 -35.98
CA SER A 1069 -13.58 17.18 -37.04
C SER A 1069 -14.90 16.81 -37.74
N THR A 1070 -15.15 15.52 -37.93
CA THR A 1070 -16.39 15.02 -38.55
C THR A 1070 -17.63 15.22 -37.68
N MET A 1071 -17.48 15.23 -36.35
CA MET A 1071 -18.55 15.58 -35.40
C MET A 1071 -18.85 17.09 -35.34
N LEU A 1072 -17.97 17.94 -35.90
CA LEU A 1072 -18.15 19.39 -35.97
C LEU A 1072 -18.59 19.87 -37.35
N SER A 1073 -18.36 19.09 -38.42
CA SER A 1073 -18.82 19.38 -39.78
C SER A 1073 -20.20 18.78 -40.13
N SER A 1074 -20.90 18.26 -39.13
CA SER A 1074 -22.24 17.65 -39.23
C SER A 1074 -23.32 18.45 -38.46
N ALA A 1075 -22.98 19.68 -38.05
CA ALA A 1075 -23.84 20.68 -37.43
C ALA A 1075 -23.81 22.00 -38.22
#